data_AF-A0A9E6UM96-F1
#
_entry.id   AF-A0A9E6UM96-F1
#
_cell.length_a   1.000
_cell.length_b   1.000
_cell.length_c   1.000
_cell.angle_alpha   90.00
_cell.angle_beta   90.00
_cell.angle_gamma   90.00
#
_symmetry.space_group_name_H-M   'P 1'
#
loop_
_entity.id
_entity.type
_entity.pdbx_description
1 polymer ?
#
loop_
_entity_poly.entity_id
_entity_poly.type
_entity_poly.pdbx_seq_one_letter_code
_entity_poly.pdbx_strand_id
1 'polypeptide(L)'
;MSIVVDTRPTVGEGLLGEYFGGAALAGPVLAQRREALNFTFAETGPGSGVPGVFSARWRGSIRPTRGGATRFRVESDDGVRVWIAGKLIVDDWTPHSPSTREGQVDLAQGVDHPVFVEYFNSGGGGVLRLTQMRPGDNGFAPVPATELFAARAGSTANLAATRPATMSSVSNGGLASRAVDGNVNGAISANSIAHSGLQSQPWWQVDLGSSVPLDYVRIWKRTDCCADRAQDLTVFVAGFDMTSRTHASLVADPLVATRTFGASTINDFIDVPVSAAGRYVRVQKTTTPTSYLNLAEVQVFGLTSGAPTIATPAAQSTRTGTAVSLALTAADPDNDPLAFRATGLPPGLAIDAFRGMISGSPTTAGSYRPTVTVTDPIGLAASASFNWSVTGGQPRVTALEATPVQAGATKSYAPTIADGAGATFSWRFGDGAADTAFSASSATSHVFARPGVFSVVLVMRASDGAISTYAFDQAVFAVGAGTPGGTSSGGSAHQPSGAGLGRLWVVNRDNDTVSVIDLDGRRLLAEVPVGRKPWSLVLTGRNQIWVANRESASITVVDGATYQVLRTIALPAGSRPSDVATVGQWGDVAVTLEATGQIMLLGPLGENYGVGDAGPGPRRIAVNAARDKAYISRFITPPIRGESTAAPSAEAKPTKKKKKKNKKGDDKLAKSAAPSPAAAFGGEIRVIGLSGMVERTIVLGPSDAVDTEVSGRGVPNYLGAMAISPDGKTGWVPSKMDNVYRGMLRDGQPLNFQNTVRAIVSRVDLTTGLEDLSSRIDVDNAGVVSAVAIHPNGAYLFAALETTRTVAVLDPVGKRELMRVPVGQAPNALTLLPGGRWLVAHNLMDRSVSMIDLQPLLTNGDRRLAVASTIRTIGTEKLTATVLRGKQLFYDAVDTRLARDGYISCASCHDDGEGDGRVWDLTGFGEGLRNTISLQGHGGMAQGFLHWTGNFDEVQDFEKQIRDLAGGTGLMTEAAYLAGTRAQPLGDKKAGLSADLDALAAYVSSLTVTPRSPYAAANGGLTAAGQAGLAAFNRLQCGTCHAGTPYTISAGATALRSVGTIKPASGKRLGETLTRLDVPTLRGAWATAPYLHDGSAPTLQAAIKAHTTLAVPDADLDSLAAFVRELGPQ
;
A
#
# COMPACT_ATOMS: atom_id res chain seq x y z
N MET A 1 -51.65 -14.62 -23.61
CA MET A 1 -50.80 -14.04 -24.66
C MET A 1 -49.45 -14.71 -24.56
N SER A 2 -49.23 -15.76 -25.36
CA SER A 2 -47.97 -16.49 -25.37
C SER A 2 -46.96 -15.67 -26.17
N ILE A 3 -45.98 -15.09 -25.49
CA ILE A 3 -44.81 -14.50 -26.13
C ILE A 3 -43.98 -15.68 -26.63
N VAL A 4 -44.10 -16.00 -27.92
CA VAL A 4 -43.15 -16.85 -28.62
C VAL A 4 -41.86 -16.05 -28.69
N VAL A 5 -40.93 -16.30 -27.78
CA VAL A 5 -39.58 -15.75 -27.88
C VAL A 5 -38.91 -16.48 -29.05
N ASP A 6 -38.58 -15.72 -30.08
CA ASP A 6 -37.91 -16.21 -31.27
C ASP A 6 -36.48 -16.65 -30.91
N THR A 7 -36.25 -17.96 -30.86
CA THR A 7 -34.98 -18.59 -30.46
C THR A 7 -33.97 -18.71 -31.59
N ARG A 8 -34.14 -17.98 -32.70
CA ARG A 8 -33.11 -17.89 -33.74
C ARG A 8 -32.06 -16.83 -33.38
N PRO A 9 -30.78 -17.02 -33.76
CA PRO A 9 -29.76 -15.99 -33.57
C PRO A 9 -30.22 -14.65 -34.14
N THR A 10 -29.82 -13.54 -33.53
CA THR A 10 -30.22 -12.19 -33.99
C THR A 10 -29.56 -11.77 -35.29
N VAL A 11 -28.59 -12.56 -35.77
CA VAL A 11 -27.84 -12.35 -37.02
C VAL A 11 -27.84 -13.66 -37.80
N GLY A 12 -28.19 -13.60 -39.08
CA GLY A 12 -28.22 -14.74 -40.00
C GLY A 12 -26.82 -15.20 -40.44
N GLU A 13 -26.74 -16.44 -40.91
CA GLU A 13 -25.50 -17.06 -41.41
C GLU A 13 -25.62 -17.53 -42.87
N GLY A 14 -26.71 -17.17 -43.57
CA GLY A 14 -27.03 -17.68 -44.91
C GLY A 14 -28.10 -18.76 -44.91
N LEU A 15 -28.48 -19.23 -46.11
CA LEU A 15 -29.45 -20.31 -46.32
C LEU A 15 -28.76 -21.67 -46.35
N LEU A 16 -29.47 -22.74 -46.00
CA LEU A 16 -28.96 -24.12 -46.14
C LEU A 16 -29.04 -24.52 -47.62
N GLY A 17 -27.90 -24.57 -48.30
CA GLY A 17 -27.71 -25.02 -49.67
C GLY A 17 -27.38 -26.49 -49.75
N GLU A 18 -28.03 -27.21 -50.65
CA GLU A 18 -27.80 -28.62 -50.96
C GLU A 18 -27.52 -28.77 -52.44
N TYR A 19 -26.44 -29.46 -52.77
CA TYR A 19 -25.95 -29.62 -54.14
C TYR A 19 -26.15 -31.04 -54.64
N PHE A 20 -26.54 -31.17 -55.90
CA PHE A 20 -26.85 -32.43 -56.59
C PHE A 20 -26.05 -32.52 -57.89
N GLY A 21 -25.76 -33.74 -58.34
CA GLY A 21 -25.15 -33.96 -59.64
C GLY A 21 -26.16 -33.79 -60.78
N GLY A 22 -25.77 -33.11 -61.86
CA GLY A 22 -26.66 -32.87 -63.00
C GLY A 22 -27.72 -31.79 -62.76
N ALA A 23 -28.52 -31.48 -63.78
CA ALA A 23 -29.45 -30.35 -63.77
C ALA A 23 -30.83 -30.61 -63.11
N ALA A 24 -31.11 -31.85 -62.70
CA ALA A 24 -32.48 -32.29 -62.37
C ALA A 24 -32.89 -32.15 -60.88
N LEU A 25 -32.02 -31.64 -59.99
CA LEU A 25 -32.23 -31.64 -58.53
C LEU A 25 -32.58 -33.03 -57.96
N ALA A 26 -31.99 -34.06 -58.55
CA ALA A 26 -32.26 -35.47 -58.26
C ALA A 26 -30.97 -36.22 -57.89
N GLY A 27 -31.13 -37.35 -57.20
CA GLY A 27 -30.01 -38.15 -56.69
C GLY A 27 -29.54 -37.72 -55.29
N PRO A 28 -28.41 -38.28 -54.81
CA PRO A 28 -27.88 -37.97 -53.49
C PRO A 28 -27.38 -36.53 -53.40
N VAL A 29 -27.51 -35.94 -52.22
CA VAL A 29 -26.90 -34.64 -51.92
C VAL A 29 -25.38 -34.82 -51.84
N LEU A 30 -24.66 -34.15 -52.75
CA LEU A 30 -23.21 -34.20 -52.87
C LEU A 30 -22.49 -33.27 -51.89
N ALA A 31 -23.12 -32.15 -51.52
CA ALA A 31 -22.61 -31.22 -50.53
C ALA A 31 -23.75 -30.42 -49.87
N GLN A 32 -23.57 -30.04 -48.60
CA GLN A 32 -24.45 -29.14 -47.86
C GLN A 32 -23.67 -27.97 -47.26
N ARG A 33 -24.16 -26.73 -47.39
CA ARG A 33 -23.45 -25.50 -46.98
C ARG A 33 -24.41 -24.42 -46.49
N ARG A 34 -23.92 -23.46 -45.69
CA ARG A 34 -24.67 -22.26 -45.26
C ARG A 34 -24.14 -21.03 -45.97
N GLU A 35 -24.95 -20.43 -46.84
CA GLU A 35 -24.41 -19.48 -47.81
C GLU A 35 -25.39 -18.34 -48.13
N ALA A 36 -24.84 -17.15 -48.42
CA ALA A 36 -25.57 -16.11 -49.13
C ALA A 36 -25.53 -16.41 -50.64
N LEU A 37 -26.63 -16.09 -51.34
CA LEU A 37 -26.75 -16.36 -52.77
C LEU A 37 -26.11 -15.24 -53.58
N ASN A 38 -24.77 -15.24 -53.65
CA ASN A 38 -24.00 -14.27 -54.44
C ASN A 38 -22.76 -14.94 -55.03
N PHE A 39 -23.00 -15.84 -55.99
CA PHE A 39 -21.99 -16.73 -56.56
C PHE A 39 -21.60 -16.36 -57.98
N THR A 40 -20.32 -16.60 -58.27
CA THR A 40 -19.78 -16.79 -59.61
C THR A 40 -19.03 -18.12 -59.57
N PHE A 41 -19.59 -19.14 -60.22
CA PHE A 41 -19.08 -20.50 -60.25
C PHE A 41 -18.04 -20.66 -61.36
N ALA A 42 -16.95 -21.37 -61.05
CA ALA A 42 -15.97 -21.77 -62.05
C ALA A 42 -16.50 -22.93 -62.91
N GLU A 43 -15.90 -23.17 -64.08
CA GLU A 43 -16.25 -24.28 -64.98
C GLU A 43 -16.17 -25.66 -64.31
N THR A 44 -15.33 -25.79 -63.27
CA THR A 44 -15.16 -27.03 -62.51
C THR A 44 -16.25 -27.29 -61.47
N GLY A 45 -17.16 -26.33 -61.25
CA GLY A 45 -18.24 -26.41 -60.27
C GLY A 45 -18.01 -25.59 -58.99
N PRO A 46 -18.92 -25.68 -58.00
CA PRO A 46 -18.92 -24.85 -56.80
C PRO A 46 -17.91 -25.29 -55.72
N GLY A 47 -16.96 -26.18 -56.03
CA GLY A 47 -15.90 -26.66 -55.14
C GLY A 47 -15.96 -28.16 -54.86
N SER A 48 -15.19 -28.63 -53.87
CA SER A 48 -14.99 -30.06 -53.57
C SER A 48 -16.30 -30.86 -53.50
N GLY A 49 -16.36 -31.96 -54.26
CA GLY A 49 -17.47 -32.93 -54.25
C GLY A 49 -18.62 -32.65 -55.21
N VAL A 50 -18.67 -31.49 -55.87
CA VAL A 50 -19.77 -31.11 -56.77
C VAL A 50 -19.24 -30.85 -58.20
N PRO A 51 -19.76 -31.53 -59.23
CA PRO A 51 -19.29 -31.36 -60.62
C PRO A 51 -19.66 -30.00 -61.24
N GLY A 52 -19.07 -29.66 -62.38
CA GLY A 52 -19.39 -28.43 -63.15
C GLY A 52 -20.81 -28.38 -63.69
N VAL A 53 -21.41 -29.54 -63.98
CA VAL A 53 -22.84 -29.68 -64.29
C VAL A 53 -23.56 -30.11 -63.03
N PHE A 54 -24.29 -29.21 -62.39
CA PHE A 54 -24.90 -29.44 -61.09
C PHE A 54 -26.23 -28.71 -60.96
N SER A 55 -26.95 -29.06 -59.91
CA SER A 55 -28.11 -28.32 -59.46
C SER A 55 -28.04 -28.12 -57.97
N ALA A 56 -28.64 -27.05 -57.48
CA ALA A 56 -28.57 -26.67 -56.08
C ALA A 56 -29.90 -26.12 -55.60
N ARG A 57 -30.15 -26.34 -54.30
CA ARG A 57 -31.35 -25.87 -53.63
C ARG A 57 -30.99 -25.26 -52.29
N TRP A 58 -31.45 -24.03 -52.05
CA TRP A 58 -31.26 -23.33 -50.80
C TRP A 58 -32.57 -23.10 -50.07
N ARG A 59 -32.54 -23.31 -48.75
CA ARG A 59 -33.72 -23.30 -47.89
C ARG A 59 -33.46 -22.54 -46.59
N GLY A 60 -34.44 -21.74 -46.17
CA GLY A 60 -34.36 -20.98 -44.92
C GLY A 60 -35.40 -19.87 -44.85
N SER A 61 -35.05 -18.76 -44.22
CA SER A 61 -35.87 -17.55 -44.18
C SER A 61 -35.04 -16.29 -44.33
N ILE A 62 -35.69 -15.22 -44.77
CA ILE A 62 -35.18 -13.85 -44.74
C ILE A 62 -35.89 -13.08 -43.63
N ARG A 63 -35.13 -12.38 -42.80
CA ARG A 63 -35.67 -11.44 -41.81
C ARG A 63 -35.33 -10.02 -42.23
N PRO A 64 -36.29 -9.27 -42.81
CA PRO A 64 -35.99 -7.96 -43.35
C PRO A 64 -35.81 -6.95 -42.22
N THR A 65 -34.77 -6.13 -42.34
CA THR A 65 -34.49 -5.03 -41.42
C THR A 65 -35.45 -3.84 -41.62
N ARG A 66 -36.13 -3.75 -42.77
CA ARG A 66 -37.20 -2.78 -43.07
C ARG A 66 -38.39 -3.49 -43.72
N GLY A 67 -39.61 -3.17 -43.29
CA GLY A 67 -40.83 -3.75 -43.85
C GLY A 67 -41.35 -2.97 -45.06
N GLY A 68 -42.12 -3.64 -45.91
CA GLY A 68 -42.80 -3.09 -47.09
C GLY A 68 -42.42 -3.78 -48.41
N ALA A 69 -42.83 -3.18 -49.52
CA ALA A 69 -42.64 -3.69 -50.87
C ALA A 69 -41.16 -3.83 -51.23
N THR A 70 -40.65 -5.06 -51.21
CA THR A 70 -39.25 -5.36 -51.52
C THR A 70 -39.17 -6.02 -52.89
N ARG A 71 -38.37 -5.43 -53.78
CA ARG A 71 -38.08 -6.00 -55.11
C ARG A 71 -36.85 -6.88 -54.99
N PHE A 72 -36.93 -8.09 -55.50
CA PHE A 72 -35.82 -9.02 -55.61
C PHE A 72 -35.44 -9.18 -57.07
N ARG A 73 -34.14 -9.24 -57.32
CA ARG A 73 -33.55 -9.46 -58.63
C ARG A 73 -32.60 -10.64 -58.52
N VAL A 74 -32.76 -11.62 -59.41
CA VAL A 74 -31.86 -12.75 -59.52
C VAL A 74 -31.14 -12.71 -60.87
N GLU A 75 -29.82 -12.74 -60.84
CA GLU A 75 -28.97 -12.98 -61.99
C GLU A 75 -28.61 -14.46 -61.99
N SER A 76 -28.97 -15.21 -63.04
CA SER A 76 -28.56 -16.61 -63.19
C SER A 76 -28.01 -16.90 -64.58
N ASP A 77 -27.01 -17.77 -64.65
CA ASP A 77 -26.60 -18.47 -65.87
C ASP A 77 -27.18 -19.88 -65.78
N ASP A 78 -28.04 -20.23 -66.73
CA ASP A 78 -29.03 -21.32 -66.67
C ASP A 78 -30.13 -21.15 -65.60
N GLY A 79 -30.94 -22.20 -65.43
CA GLY A 79 -32.27 -22.07 -64.86
C GLY A 79 -32.31 -21.80 -63.36
N VAL A 80 -33.27 -20.96 -62.95
CA VAL A 80 -33.49 -20.54 -61.57
C VAL A 80 -34.98 -20.43 -61.23
N ARG A 81 -35.34 -20.80 -60.01
CA ARG A 81 -36.65 -20.55 -59.42
C ARG A 81 -36.51 -20.00 -58.00
N VAL A 82 -37.24 -18.95 -57.70
CA VAL A 82 -37.14 -18.23 -56.42
C VAL A 82 -38.52 -18.04 -55.80
N TRP A 83 -38.67 -18.53 -54.58
CA TRP A 83 -39.84 -18.30 -53.74
C TRP A 83 -39.44 -17.49 -52.51
N ILE A 84 -40.16 -16.38 -52.27
CA ILE A 84 -40.01 -15.55 -51.08
C ILE A 84 -41.38 -15.36 -50.44
N ALA A 85 -41.46 -15.54 -49.11
CA ALA A 85 -42.71 -15.51 -48.35
C ALA A 85 -43.78 -16.47 -48.92
N GLY A 86 -43.33 -17.58 -49.54
CA GLY A 86 -44.20 -18.56 -50.20
C GLY A 86 -44.72 -18.15 -51.58
N LYS A 87 -44.38 -16.97 -52.10
CA LYS A 87 -44.73 -16.52 -53.46
C LYS A 87 -43.60 -16.86 -54.44
N LEU A 88 -43.92 -17.54 -55.54
CA LEU A 88 -43.01 -17.72 -56.67
C LEU A 88 -42.81 -16.37 -57.35
N ILE A 89 -41.62 -15.79 -57.22
CA ILE A 89 -41.32 -14.45 -57.76
C ILE A 89 -40.47 -14.49 -59.02
N VAL A 90 -39.75 -15.60 -59.26
CA VAL A 90 -39.01 -15.86 -60.49
C VAL A 90 -39.17 -17.32 -60.85
N ASP A 91 -39.55 -17.60 -62.10
CA ASP A 91 -39.66 -18.93 -62.66
C ASP A 91 -39.07 -18.94 -64.07
N ASP A 92 -37.78 -19.26 -64.17
CA ASP A 92 -37.10 -19.42 -65.45
C ASP A 92 -36.21 -20.65 -65.39
N TRP A 93 -36.81 -21.82 -65.64
CA TRP A 93 -36.11 -23.11 -65.57
C TRP A 93 -35.69 -23.60 -66.95
N THR A 94 -35.10 -22.73 -67.76
CA THR A 94 -34.57 -23.06 -69.09
C THR A 94 -33.07 -22.77 -69.17
N PRO A 95 -32.27 -23.54 -69.93
CA PRO A 95 -30.87 -23.20 -70.15
C PRO A 95 -30.77 -21.85 -70.87
N HIS A 96 -29.97 -20.93 -70.33
CA HIS A 96 -29.83 -19.57 -70.85
C HIS A 96 -28.51 -18.95 -70.39
N SER A 97 -27.93 -18.06 -71.19
CA SER A 97 -26.76 -17.27 -70.76
C SER A 97 -27.08 -16.38 -69.55
N PRO A 98 -26.08 -15.76 -68.88
CA PRO A 98 -26.31 -14.93 -67.70
C PRO A 98 -27.39 -13.88 -67.95
N SER A 99 -28.52 -14.02 -67.28
CA SER A 99 -29.67 -13.17 -67.48
C SER A 99 -30.32 -12.81 -66.15
N THR A 100 -30.99 -11.65 -66.12
CA THR A 100 -31.59 -11.10 -64.90
C THR A 100 -33.11 -11.23 -64.95
N ARG A 101 -33.72 -11.67 -63.85
CA ARG A 101 -35.17 -11.68 -63.63
C ARG A 101 -35.49 -10.96 -62.33
N GLU A 102 -36.69 -10.40 -62.23
CA GLU A 102 -37.14 -9.65 -61.05
C GLU A 102 -38.54 -10.05 -60.60
N GLY A 103 -38.79 -9.93 -59.31
CA GLY A 103 -40.13 -10.01 -58.75
C GLY A 103 -40.27 -9.20 -57.45
N GLN A 104 -41.51 -8.96 -57.03
CA GLN A 104 -41.81 -8.15 -55.84
C GLN A 104 -42.69 -8.92 -54.84
N VAL A 105 -42.36 -8.76 -53.56
CA VAL A 105 -43.13 -9.26 -52.42
C VAL A 105 -43.11 -8.26 -51.28
N ASP A 106 -44.24 -8.13 -50.57
CA ASP A 106 -44.33 -7.32 -49.36
C ASP A 106 -43.86 -8.14 -48.16
N LEU A 107 -42.86 -7.63 -47.43
CA LEU A 107 -42.30 -8.31 -46.27
C LEU A 107 -42.53 -7.50 -45.00
N ALA A 108 -42.95 -8.16 -43.93
CA ALA A 108 -43.09 -7.53 -42.61
C ALA A 108 -41.71 -7.43 -41.92
N GLN A 109 -41.39 -6.24 -41.38
CA GLN A 109 -40.13 -5.96 -40.69
C GLN A 109 -39.92 -6.91 -39.50
N GLY A 110 -38.71 -7.44 -39.34
CA GLY A 110 -38.34 -8.25 -38.18
C GLY A 110 -39.02 -9.62 -38.09
N VAL A 111 -39.87 -9.97 -39.06
CA VAL A 111 -40.55 -11.26 -39.15
C VAL A 111 -39.80 -12.15 -40.14
N ASP A 112 -39.57 -13.41 -39.80
CA ASP A 112 -39.00 -14.38 -40.74
C ASP A 112 -39.99 -14.71 -41.86
N HIS A 113 -39.56 -14.52 -43.10
CA HIS A 113 -40.28 -14.93 -44.29
C HIS A 113 -39.54 -16.08 -44.97
N PRO A 114 -40.17 -17.21 -45.29
CA PRO A 114 -39.49 -18.36 -45.88
C PRO A 114 -38.87 -18.00 -47.24
N VAL A 115 -37.65 -18.50 -47.45
CA VAL A 115 -36.90 -18.38 -48.70
C VAL A 115 -36.56 -19.77 -49.20
N PHE A 116 -36.89 -20.02 -50.47
CA PHE A 116 -36.55 -21.23 -51.16
C PHE A 116 -36.04 -20.88 -52.55
N VAL A 117 -34.87 -21.38 -52.91
CA VAL A 117 -34.25 -21.11 -54.21
C VAL A 117 -33.77 -22.41 -54.81
N GLU A 118 -34.05 -22.60 -56.09
CA GLU A 118 -33.57 -23.71 -56.89
C GLU A 118 -32.78 -23.15 -58.08
N TYR A 119 -31.71 -23.84 -58.47
CA TYR A 119 -30.81 -23.45 -59.54
C TYR A 119 -30.23 -24.68 -60.24
N PHE A 120 -29.94 -24.60 -61.53
CA PHE A 120 -29.02 -25.54 -62.19
C PHE A 120 -28.03 -24.83 -63.10
N ASN A 121 -26.85 -25.44 -63.25
CA ASN A 121 -25.83 -25.09 -64.23
C ASN A 121 -25.67 -26.27 -65.19
N SER A 122 -25.89 -26.05 -66.49
CA SER A 122 -25.86 -27.09 -67.52
C SER A 122 -24.46 -27.33 -68.11
N GLY A 123 -23.49 -26.46 -67.83
CA GLY A 123 -22.07 -26.60 -68.17
C GLY A 123 -21.36 -25.24 -68.26
N GLY A 124 -20.03 -25.22 -68.27
CA GLY A 124 -19.26 -23.97 -68.23
C GLY A 124 -19.25 -23.29 -66.85
N GLY A 125 -18.70 -22.08 -66.76
CA GLY A 125 -18.81 -21.25 -65.57
C GLY A 125 -20.23 -20.71 -65.45
N GLY A 126 -20.71 -20.49 -64.22
CA GLY A 126 -22.10 -20.08 -63.98
C GLY A 126 -22.21 -18.90 -63.02
N VAL A 127 -23.37 -18.25 -62.97
CA VAL A 127 -23.65 -17.16 -62.03
C VAL A 127 -24.96 -17.43 -61.31
N LEU A 128 -25.02 -17.14 -60.01
CA LEU A 128 -26.27 -17.05 -59.26
C LEU A 128 -26.16 -15.93 -58.23
N ARG A 129 -26.84 -14.81 -58.44
CA ARG A 129 -26.85 -13.69 -57.49
C ARG A 129 -28.26 -13.23 -57.17
N LEU A 130 -28.66 -13.34 -55.90
CA LEU A 130 -29.88 -12.77 -55.37
C LEU A 130 -29.59 -11.40 -54.75
N THR A 131 -30.17 -10.38 -55.33
CA THR A 131 -30.10 -8.99 -54.87
C THR A 131 -31.49 -8.48 -54.52
N GLN A 132 -31.57 -7.49 -53.64
CA GLN A 132 -32.81 -6.86 -53.21
C GLN A 132 -32.71 -5.34 -53.26
N MET A 133 -33.84 -4.69 -53.49
CA MET A 133 -34.06 -3.26 -53.33
C MET A 133 -35.23 -3.11 -52.34
N ARG A 134 -34.90 -2.68 -51.11
CA ARG A 134 -35.89 -2.51 -50.04
C ARG A 134 -36.61 -1.16 -50.21
N PRO A 135 -37.75 -0.96 -49.54
CA PRO A 135 -38.38 0.36 -49.48
C PRO A 135 -37.38 1.45 -49.05
N GLY A 136 -37.21 2.46 -49.90
CA GLY A 136 -36.28 3.58 -49.68
C GLY A 136 -34.83 3.36 -50.11
N ASP A 137 -34.48 2.21 -50.71
CA ASP A 137 -33.16 2.03 -51.33
C ASP A 137 -33.05 2.74 -52.69
N ASN A 138 -31.84 3.20 -53.03
CA ASN A 138 -31.55 3.86 -54.31
C ASN A 138 -31.05 2.89 -55.41
N GLY A 139 -31.02 1.57 -55.14
CA GLY A 139 -30.58 0.54 -56.08
C GLY A 139 -30.62 -0.89 -55.49
N PHE A 140 -30.35 -1.90 -56.32
CA PHE A 140 -30.27 -3.30 -55.88
C PHE A 140 -28.91 -3.60 -55.23
N ALA A 141 -28.93 -4.30 -54.10
CA ALA A 141 -27.74 -4.79 -53.40
C ALA A 141 -27.86 -6.29 -53.07
N PRO A 142 -26.75 -7.06 -52.95
CA PRO A 142 -26.81 -8.46 -52.53
C PRO A 142 -27.57 -8.66 -51.23
N VAL A 143 -28.38 -9.73 -51.14
CA VAL A 143 -29.05 -10.09 -49.89
C VAL A 143 -27.97 -10.60 -48.91
N PRO A 144 -27.73 -9.91 -47.79
CA PRO A 144 -26.63 -10.28 -46.90
C PRO A 144 -26.94 -11.57 -46.12
N ALA A 145 -25.93 -12.40 -45.87
CA ALA A 145 -26.05 -13.62 -45.05
C ALA A 145 -26.66 -13.32 -43.68
N THR A 146 -26.36 -12.14 -43.11
CA THR A 146 -26.86 -11.67 -41.81
C THR A 146 -28.37 -11.46 -41.76
N GLU A 147 -29.05 -11.39 -42.91
CA GLU A 147 -30.50 -11.34 -43.00
C GLU A 147 -31.12 -12.68 -43.40
N LEU A 148 -30.29 -13.69 -43.68
CA LEU A 148 -30.69 -15.02 -44.12
C LEU A 148 -30.40 -16.06 -43.03
N PHE A 149 -31.42 -16.84 -42.70
CA PHE A 149 -31.37 -17.84 -41.64
C PHE A 149 -31.61 -19.20 -42.25
N ALA A 150 -30.64 -20.10 -42.12
CA ALA A 150 -30.74 -21.43 -42.69
C ALA A 150 -31.93 -22.20 -42.11
N ALA A 151 -32.54 -23.06 -42.91
CA ALA A 151 -33.51 -24.02 -42.40
C ALA A 151 -32.87 -24.86 -41.27
N ARG A 152 -33.65 -25.20 -40.24
CA ARG A 152 -33.20 -26.11 -39.18
C ARG A 152 -32.87 -27.46 -39.83
N ALA A 153 -31.84 -28.16 -39.36
CA ALA A 153 -31.50 -29.47 -39.89
C ALA A 153 -32.62 -30.45 -39.48
N GLY A 154 -33.63 -30.61 -40.33
CA GLY A 154 -34.72 -31.55 -40.13
C GLY A 154 -34.23 -32.99 -40.17
N SER A 155 -34.91 -33.86 -39.44
CA SER A 155 -34.70 -35.31 -39.57
C SER A 155 -34.98 -35.73 -41.01
N THR A 156 -34.11 -36.56 -41.59
CA THR A 156 -34.35 -37.19 -42.90
C THR A 156 -35.45 -38.26 -42.84
N ALA A 157 -36.06 -38.48 -41.68
CA ALA A 157 -37.17 -39.42 -41.50
C ALA A 157 -38.49 -38.82 -41.99
N ASN A 158 -39.19 -39.57 -42.85
CA ASN A 158 -40.56 -39.25 -43.26
C ASN A 158 -41.53 -39.46 -42.08
N LEU A 159 -42.04 -38.36 -41.51
CA LEU A 159 -42.99 -38.35 -40.39
C LEU A 159 -44.37 -38.92 -40.75
N ALA A 160 -44.71 -38.93 -42.04
CA ALA A 160 -45.96 -39.51 -42.53
C ALA A 160 -45.87 -41.02 -42.77
N ALA A 161 -44.65 -41.60 -42.79
CA ALA A 161 -44.45 -43.01 -43.10
C ALA A 161 -45.31 -43.90 -42.20
N THR A 162 -46.13 -44.76 -42.82
CA THR A 162 -47.05 -45.72 -42.19
C THR A 162 -48.15 -45.10 -41.32
N ARG A 163 -48.31 -43.77 -41.33
CA ARG A 163 -49.30 -43.09 -40.48
C ARG A 163 -50.71 -43.23 -41.04
N PRO A 164 -51.75 -43.14 -40.17
CA PRO A 164 -53.13 -43.21 -40.62
C PRO A 164 -53.44 -42.10 -41.63
N ALA A 165 -53.84 -42.50 -42.84
CA ALA A 165 -54.22 -41.59 -43.92
C ALA A 165 -55.65 -41.85 -44.40
N THR A 166 -56.34 -40.78 -44.79
CA THR A 166 -57.72 -40.80 -45.28
C THR A 166 -57.82 -39.97 -46.56
N MET A 167 -58.84 -40.22 -47.38
CA MET A 167 -59.09 -39.44 -48.58
C MET A 167 -60.59 -39.30 -48.85
N SER A 168 -60.96 -38.29 -49.63
CA SER A 168 -62.36 -37.91 -49.86
C SER A 168 -63.20 -38.99 -50.55
N SER A 169 -62.60 -39.81 -51.42
CA SER A 169 -63.20 -41.03 -51.97
C SER A 169 -62.11 -41.94 -52.53
N VAL A 170 -62.39 -43.24 -52.70
CA VAL A 170 -61.44 -44.22 -53.26
C VAL A 170 -61.99 -44.75 -54.58
N SER A 171 -61.14 -44.83 -55.61
CA SER A 171 -61.43 -45.47 -56.90
C SER A 171 -60.26 -46.36 -57.33
N ASN A 172 -60.50 -47.30 -58.25
CA ASN A 172 -59.47 -48.22 -58.79
C ASN A 172 -58.61 -48.95 -57.73
N GLY A 173 -59.16 -49.21 -56.53
CA GLY A 173 -58.44 -49.86 -55.43
C GLY A 173 -57.29 -49.02 -54.82
N GLY A 174 -57.15 -47.75 -55.20
CA GLY A 174 -56.09 -46.86 -54.74
C GLY A 174 -56.35 -46.27 -53.35
N LEU A 175 -56.14 -47.08 -52.31
CA LEU A 175 -56.34 -46.68 -50.91
C LEU A 175 -55.47 -45.48 -50.51
N ALA A 176 -55.97 -44.65 -49.58
CA ALA A 176 -55.24 -43.50 -49.05
C ALA A 176 -53.89 -43.87 -48.40
N SER A 177 -53.79 -45.06 -47.79
CA SER A 177 -52.55 -45.53 -47.14
C SER A 177 -51.38 -45.75 -48.10
N ARG A 178 -51.63 -45.89 -49.41
CA ARG A 178 -50.55 -46.05 -50.40
C ARG A 178 -49.65 -44.83 -50.49
N ALA A 179 -50.20 -43.64 -50.26
CA ALA A 179 -49.41 -42.41 -50.29
C ALA A 179 -48.51 -42.23 -49.04
N VAL A 180 -48.42 -43.20 -48.15
CA VAL A 180 -47.54 -43.18 -46.96
C VAL A 180 -46.86 -44.53 -46.72
N ASP A 181 -46.87 -45.43 -47.70
CA ASP A 181 -46.30 -46.77 -47.56
C ASP A 181 -44.81 -46.82 -47.92
N GLY A 182 -44.26 -45.70 -48.43
CA GLY A 182 -42.85 -45.57 -48.80
C GLY A 182 -42.54 -45.97 -50.24
N ASN A 183 -43.53 -46.42 -51.02
CA ASN A 183 -43.36 -46.74 -52.43
C ASN A 183 -43.62 -45.50 -53.30
N VAL A 184 -42.55 -44.94 -53.88
CA VAL A 184 -42.60 -43.71 -54.67
C VAL A 184 -42.94 -43.93 -56.15
N ASN A 185 -43.26 -45.16 -56.56
CA ASN A 185 -43.43 -45.49 -57.98
C ASN A 185 -44.72 -44.87 -58.56
N GLY A 186 -44.55 -43.91 -59.47
CA GLY A 186 -45.66 -43.18 -60.09
C GLY A 186 -46.48 -43.95 -61.13
N ALA A 187 -46.20 -45.21 -61.45
CA ALA A 187 -46.98 -46.00 -62.41
C ALA A 187 -48.18 -46.69 -61.75
N ILE A 188 -49.38 -46.63 -62.35
CA ILE A 188 -50.56 -47.27 -61.77
C ILE A 188 -50.43 -48.79 -61.70
N SER A 189 -49.72 -49.40 -62.65
CA SER A 189 -49.43 -50.83 -62.70
C SER A 189 -48.56 -51.30 -61.53
N ALA A 190 -47.82 -50.40 -60.89
CA ALA A 190 -47.02 -50.70 -59.70
C ALA A 190 -47.84 -50.80 -58.40
N ASN A 191 -49.17 -50.61 -58.48
CA ASN A 191 -50.11 -50.68 -57.36
C ASN A 191 -49.78 -49.72 -56.20
N SER A 192 -49.07 -48.61 -56.50
CA SER A 192 -48.54 -47.65 -55.53
C SER A 192 -49.37 -46.36 -55.41
N ILE A 193 -50.38 -46.17 -56.26
CA ILE A 193 -51.09 -44.90 -56.37
C ILE A 193 -52.31 -44.89 -55.44
N ALA A 194 -52.39 -43.91 -54.53
CA ALA A 194 -53.63 -43.49 -53.90
C ALA A 194 -54.47 -42.72 -54.94
N HIS A 195 -55.71 -43.15 -55.17
CA HIS A 195 -56.52 -42.71 -56.32
C HIS A 195 -57.94 -42.34 -55.89
N SER A 196 -58.31 -41.07 -56.04
CA SER A 196 -59.65 -40.62 -55.71
C SER A 196 -60.69 -41.02 -56.77
N GLY A 197 -61.98 -40.97 -56.44
CA GLY A 197 -63.04 -40.88 -57.47
C GLY A 197 -63.04 -39.52 -58.18
N LEU A 198 -63.76 -39.43 -59.31
CA LEU A 198 -63.97 -38.18 -60.04
C LEU A 198 -64.93 -37.29 -59.25
N GLN A 199 -64.44 -36.18 -58.70
CA GLN A 199 -65.27 -35.25 -57.91
C GLN A 199 -64.68 -33.84 -57.91
N SER A 200 -65.44 -32.87 -57.41
CA SER A 200 -64.91 -31.52 -57.21
C SER A 200 -63.95 -31.50 -56.02
N GLN A 201 -62.79 -30.86 -56.17
CA GLN A 201 -61.79 -30.65 -55.11
C GLN A 201 -61.45 -31.89 -54.24
N PRO A 202 -61.12 -33.06 -54.83
CA PRO A 202 -60.71 -34.25 -54.07
C PRO A 202 -59.51 -33.97 -53.17
N TRP A 203 -59.45 -34.64 -52.01
CA TRP A 203 -58.40 -34.45 -51.01
C TRP A 203 -57.90 -35.78 -50.42
N TRP A 204 -56.66 -35.76 -49.94
CA TRP A 204 -55.98 -36.79 -49.18
C TRP A 204 -55.36 -36.16 -47.92
N GLN A 205 -55.35 -36.84 -46.78
CA GLN A 205 -54.86 -36.31 -45.51
C GLN A 205 -54.21 -37.39 -44.63
N VAL A 206 -53.14 -37.04 -43.90
CA VAL A 206 -52.46 -37.88 -42.91
C VAL A 206 -52.47 -37.25 -41.51
N ASP A 207 -52.56 -38.10 -40.47
CA ASP A 207 -52.38 -37.74 -39.05
C ASP A 207 -50.95 -38.13 -38.57
N LEU A 208 -50.13 -37.14 -38.22
CA LEU A 208 -48.77 -37.31 -37.71
C LEU A 208 -48.71 -37.68 -36.21
N GLY A 209 -49.84 -37.89 -35.54
CA GLY A 209 -49.95 -38.30 -34.14
C GLY A 209 -49.74 -37.17 -33.13
N SER A 210 -48.80 -36.26 -33.37
CA SER A 210 -48.54 -35.07 -32.57
C SER A 210 -48.27 -33.85 -33.45
N SER A 211 -48.54 -32.65 -32.94
CA SER A 211 -48.16 -31.43 -33.66
C SER A 211 -46.67 -31.21 -33.56
N VAL A 212 -45.98 -31.22 -34.69
CA VAL A 212 -44.53 -30.97 -34.75
C VAL A 212 -44.22 -29.88 -35.78
N PRO A 213 -43.14 -29.11 -35.62
CA PRO A 213 -42.68 -28.19 -36.64
C PRO A 213 -42.35 -28.94 -37.94
N LEU A 214 -42.99 -28.55 -39.06
CA LEU A 214 -42.78 -29.13 -40.38
C LEU A 214 -41.96 -28.20 -41.27
N ASP A 215 -41.02 -28.76 -42.02
CA ASP A 215 -40.14 -28.04 -42.94
C ASP A 215 -40.62 -28.10 -44.40
N TYR A 216 -41.01 -29.27 -44.90
CA TYR A 216 -41.59 -29.42 -46.23
C TYR A 216 -42.35 -30.72 -46.39
N VAL A 217 -43.21 -30.75 -47.41
CA VAL A 217 -44.00 -31.90 -47.83
C VAL A 217 -43.60 -32.25 -49.26
N ARG A 218 -43.08 -33.46 -49.48
CA ARG A 218 -42.76 -33.98 -50.80
C ARG A 218 -43.95 -34.77 -51.33
N ILE A 219 -44.45 -34.41 -52.50
CA ILE A 219 -45.57 -35.10 -53.17
C ILE A 219 -45.04 -35.80 -54.41
N TRP A 220 -45.02 -37.13 -54.41
CA TRP A 220 -44.71 -37.94 -55.58
C TRP A 220 -45.96 -38.12 -56.44
N LYS A 221 -45.82 -37.78 -57.72
CA LYS A 221 -46.94 -37.73 -58.66
C LYS A 221 -47.05 -39.02 -59.47
N ARG A 222 -48.18 -39.18 -60.16
CA ARG A 222 -48.36 -40.24 -61.16
C ARG A 222 -47.58 -39.91 -62.43
N THR A 223 -46.85 -40.88 -62.98
CA THR A 223 -45.84 -40.65 -64.05
C THR A 223 -46.08 -41.43 -65.35
N ASP A 224 -46.93 -42.45 -65.35
CA ASP A 224 -47.19 -43.33 -66.51
C ASP A 224 -48.18 -42.75 -67.55
N CYS A 225 -49.14 -41.95 -67.10
CA CYS A 225 -50.01 -41.13 -67.91
C CYS A 225 -50.51 -39.97 -67.05
N CYS A 226 -51.16 -38.99 -67.67
CA CYS A 226 -52.07 -38.13 -66.93
C CYS A 226 -51.36 -37.21 -65.91
N ALA A 227 -50.13 -36.79 -66.23
CA ALA A 227 -49.29 -35.91 -65.41
C ALA A 227 -49.91 -34.52 -65.17
N ASP A 228 -50.80 -34.08 -66.07
CA ASP A 228 -51.66 -32.90 -65.92
C ASP A 228 -52.52 -32.96 -64.65
N ARG A 229 -52.83 -34.16 -64.15
CA ARG A 229 -53.60 -34.32 -62.91
C ARG A 229 -52.83 -33.93 -61.65
N ALA A 230 -51.53 -33.69 -61.73
CA ALA A 230 -50.74 -33.14 -60.63
C ALA A 230 -50.74 -31.59 -60.59
N GLN A 231 -51.50 -30.93 -61.47
CA GLN A 231 -51.72 -29.48 -61.44
C GLN A 231 -52.73 -29.10 -60.35
N ASP A 232 -52.74 -27.82 -59.96
CA ASP A 232 -53.76 -27.23 -59.09
C ASP A 232 -53.86 -27.88 -57.70
N LEU A 233 -52.72 -28.13 -57.05
CA LEU A 233 -52.68 -28.73 -55.72
C LEU A 233 -52.45 -27.68 -54.63
N THR A 234 -53.12 -27.85 -53.51
CA THR A 234 -52.91 -27.12 -52.25
C THR A 234 -52.56 -28.09 -51.14
N VAL A 235 -51.49 -27.78 -50.41
CA VAL A 235 -51.16 -28.41 -49.13
C VAL A 235 -51.69 -27.55 -47.99
N PHE A 236 -52.42 -28.19 -47.07
CA PHE A 236 -52.88 -27.62 -45.82
C PHE A 236 -52.20 -28.31 -44.64
N VAL A 237 -51.79 -27.53 -43.65
CA VAL A 237 -51.19 -28.03 -42.40
C VAL A 237 -51.90 -27.40 -41.21
N ALA A 238 -52.37 -28.25 -40.28
CA ALA A 238 -53.14 -27.81 -39.12
C ALA A 238 -52.85 -28.68 -37.87
N GLY A 239 -53.08 -28.12 -36.69
CA GLY A 239 -53.03 -28.86 -35.42
C GLY A 239 -54.26 -29.77 -35.18
N PHE A 240 -55.30 -29.65 -36.00
CA PHE A 240 -56.59 -30.32 -35.86
C PHE A 240 -57.01 -31.03 -37.16
N ASP A 241 -57.90 -32.01 -37.04
CA ASP A 241 -58.41 -32.78 -38.18
C ASP A 241 -59.26 -31.87 -39.12
N MET A 242 -58.97 -31.93 -40.42
CA MET A 242 -59.63 -31.13 -41.45
C MET A 242 -60.72 -31.89 -42.23
N THR A 243 -61.00 -33.17 -41.94
CA THR A 243 -61.93 -34.06 -42.70
C THR A 243 -63.31 -33.45 -42.96
N SER A 244 -63.88 -32.70 -42.02
CA SER A 244 -65.20 -32.06 -42.12
C SER A 244 -65.19 -30.66 -42.76
N ARG A 245 -64.03 -30.15 -43.17
CA ARG A 245 -63.84 -28.76 -43.65
C ARG A 245 -63.81 -28.69 -45.18
N THR A 246 -64.50 -27.70 -45.74
CA THR A 246 -64.46 -27.38 -47.18
C THR A 246 -63.18 -26.62 -47.55
N HIS A 247 -62.77 -26.68 -48.82
CA HIS A 247 -61.56 -25.97 -49.31
C HIS A 247 -61.60 -24.47 -48.97
N ALA A 248 -62.71 -23.79 -49.26
CA ALA A 248 -62.88 -22.37 -48.96
C ALA A 248 -62.73 -22.06 -47.45
N SER A 249 -63.24 -22.95 -46.58
CA SER A 249 -63.11 -22.78 -45.13
C SER A 249 -61.70 -23.02 -44.61
N LEU A 250 -60.86 -23.78 -45.31
CA LEU A 250 -59.46 -24.00 -44.94
C LEU A 250 -58.60 -22.84 -45.43
N VAL A 251 -58.83 -22.36 -46.65
CA VAL A 251 -58.13 -21.21 -47.23
C VAL A 251 -58.36 -19.93 -46.39
N ALA A 252 -59.55 -19.76 -45.82
CA ALA A 252 -59.90 -18.61 -45.00
C ALA A 252 -59.45 -18.71 -43.53
N ASP A 253 -58.96 -19.86 -43.06
CA ASP A 253 -58.66 -20.10 -41.65
C ASP A 253 -57.20 -19.72 -41.32
N PRO A 254 -56.97 -18.71 -40.46
CA PRO A 254 -55.62 -18.27 -40.13
C PRO A 254 -54.81 -19.30 -39.32
N LEU A 255 -55.46 -20.32 -38.75
CA LEU A 255 -54.78 -21.42 -38.03
C LEU A 255 -54.35 -22.56 -38.96
N VAL A 256 -54.69 -22.49 -40.25
CA VAL A 256 -54.33 -23.48 -41.26
C VAL A 256 -53.26 -22.90 -42.18
N ALA A 257 -52.07 -23.48 -42.14
CA ALA A 257 -51.03 -23.10 -43.08
C ALA A 257 -51.36 -23.67 -44.47
N THR A 258 -51.61 -22.77 -45.43
CA THR A 258 -52.06 -23.11 -46.78
C THR A 258 -51.00 -22.76 -47.81
N ARG A 259 -50.69 -23.69 -48.72
CA ARG A 259 -49.74 -23.47 -49.84
C ARG A 259 -50.31 -24.06 -51.13
N THR A 260 -50.41 -23.25 -52.18
CA THR A 260 -50.90 -23.68 -53.51
C THR A 260 -49.77 -23.62 -54.52
N PHE A 261 -49.69 -24.61 -55.41
CA PHE A 261 -48.63 -24.72 -56.42
C PHE A 261 -49.16 -25.27 -57.74
N GLY A 262 -48.63 -24.73 -58.84
CA GLY A 262 -48.80 -25.27 -60.19
C GLY A 262 -47.81 -26.43 -60.43
N ALA A 263 -48.14 -27.36 -61.33
CA ALA A 263 -47.26 -28.52 -61.56
C ALA A 263 -45.94 -28.11 -62.23
N SER A 264 -44.82 -28.66 -61.73
CA SER A 264 -43.57 -28.73 -62.48
C SER A 264 -43.64 -29.90 -63.47
N THR A 265 -43.25 -29.65 -64.73
CA THR A 265 -43.22 -30.67 -65.80
C THR A 265 -41.94 -31.52 -65.81
N ILE A 266 -40.98 -31.27 -64.91
CA ILE A 266 -39.60 -31.79 -65.04
C ILE A 266 -39.28 -32.94 -64.07
N ASN A 267 -39.86 -32.95 -62.85
CA ASN A 267 -39.58 -33.99 -61.84
C ASN A 267 -40.80 -34.83 -61.49
N ASP A 268 -40.59 -36.09 -61.10
CA ASP A 268 -41.64 -37.03 -60.66
C ASP A 268 -42.25 -36.68 -59.29
N PHE A 269 -41.74 -35.64 -58.62
CA PHE A 269 -42.26 -35.14 -57.36
C PHE A 269 -42.29 -33.61 -57.31
N ILE A 270 -43.03 -33.09 -56.33
CA ILE A 270 -43.14 -31.67 -56.00
C ILE A 270 -42.77 -31.50 -54.52
N ASP A 271 -41.73 -30.72 -54.23
CA ASP A 271 -41.43 -30.31 -52.85
C ASP A 271 -42.17 -29.03 -52.50
N VAL A 272 -42.97 -29.12 -51.45
CA VAL A 272 -43.82 -28.04 -50.96
C VAL A 272 -43.25 -27.57 -49.63
N PRO A 273 -42.57 -26.42 -49.59
CA PRO A 273 -42.07 -25.88 -48.33
C PRO A 273 -43.24 -25.55 -47.40
N VAL A 274 -43.12 -26.01 -46.16
CA VAL A 274 -44.07 -25.75 -45.07
C VAL A 274 -43.28 -25.04 -43.96
N SER A 275 -43.85 -24.02 -43.34
CA SER A 275 -43.21 -23.34 -42.22
C SER A 275 -44.23 -23.15 -41.12
N ALA A 276 -44.79 -24.27 -40.69
CA ALA A 276 -45.86 -24.34 -39.73
C ALA A 276 -45.72 -25.61 -38.88
N ALA A 277 -46.11 -25.52 -37.61
CA ALA A 277 -46.31 -26.70 -36.80
C ALA A 277 -47.70 -27.28 -37.08
N GLY A 278 -47.77 -28.58 -37.29
CA GLY A 278 -49.05 -29.24 -37.54
C GLY A 278 -49.00 -30.71 -37.16
N ARG A 279 -50.19 -31.23 -36.84
CA ARG A 279 -50.44 -32.65 -36.66
C ARG A 279 -51.03 -33.28 -37.92
N TYR A 280 -51.81 -32.53 -38.69
CA TYR A 280 -52.48 -33.01 -39.89
C TYR A 280 -51.94 -32.31 -41.14
N VAL A 281 -51.61 -33.10 -42.17
CA VAL A 281 -51.19 -32.61 -43.49
C VAL A 281 -52.18 -33.11 -44.53
N ARG A 282 -52.76 -32.20 -45.33
CA ARG A 282 -53.71 -32.52 -46.41
C ARG A 282 -53.20 -32.02 -47.75
N VAL A 283 -53.31 -32.84 -48.79
CA VAL A 283 -53.12 -32.49 -50.20
C VAL A 283 -54.49 -32.45 -50.88
N GLN A 284 -54.86 -31.34 -51.51
CA GLN A 284 -56.20 -31.15 -52.09
C GLN A 284 -56.15 -30.39 -53.42
N LYS A 285 -57.02 -30.74 -54.37
CA LYS A 285 -57.21 -29.99 -55.62
C LYS A 285 -57.87 -28.62 -55.40
N THR A 286 -57.43 -27.57 -56.09
CA THR A 286 -58.01 -26.21 -56.02
C THR A 286 -59.15 -25.97 -57.00
N THR A 287 -59.12 -26.57 -58.19
CA THR A 287 -60.06 -26.27 -59.28
C THR A 287 -61.42 -26.97 -59.15
N THR A 288 -62.46 -26.33 -59.71
CA THR A 288 -63.88 -26.68 -59.56
C THR A 288 -64.53 -27.51 -60.69
N PRO A 289 -63.96 -27.74 -61.89
CA PRO A 289 -64.36 -28.90 -62.69
C PRO A 289 -63.99 -30.20 -61.94
N THR A 290 -64.82 -31.24 -62.05
CA THR A 290 -64.54 -32.53 -61.41
C THR A 290 -63.21 -33.10 -61.91
N SER A 291 -62.33 -33.53 -61.01
CA SER A 291 -61.01 -34.10 -61.32
C SER A 291 -60.68 -35.28 -60.41
N TYR A 292 -59.54 -35.94 -60.68
CA TYR A 292 -58.97 -37.00 -59.86
C TYR A 292 -57.77 -36.46 -59.07
N LEU A 293 -57.58 -36.96 -57.84
CA LEU A 293 -56.34 -36.81 -57.08
C LEU A 293 -55.59 -38.15 -57.08
N ASN A 294 -54.37 -38.13 -57.62
CA ASN A 294 -53.48 -39.28 -57.71
C ASN A 294 -52.16 -38.94 -57.03
N LEU A 295 -51.79 -39.72 -56.01
CA LEU A 295 -50.57 -39.53 -55.23
C LEU A 295 -49.85 -40.87 -55.13
N ALA A 296 -48.59 -40.92 -55.54
CA ALA A 296 -47.76 -42.11 -55.37
C ALA A 296 -47.28 -42.20 -53.91
N GLU A 297 -46.76 -41.10 -53.38
CA GLU A 297 -46.27 -41.00 -52.00
C GLU A 297 -46.34 -39.52 -51.55
N VAL A 298 -46.60 -39.29 -50.27
CA VAL A 298 -46.54 -38.00 -49.61
C VAL A 298 -45.62 -38.13 -48.39
N GLN A 299 -44.46 -37.51 -48.48
CA GLN A 299 -43.46 -37.53 -47.41
C GLN A 299 -43.47 -36.20 -46.66
N VAL A 300 -43.44 -36.25 -45.34
CA VAL A 300 -43.48 -35.06 -44.47
C VAL A 300 -42.23 -35.03 -43.60
N PHE A 301 -41.49 -33.92 -43.59
CA PHE A 301 -40.22 -33.80 -42.86
C PHE A 301 -40.27 -32.69 -41.80
N GLY A 302 -39.66 -32.92 -40.63
CA GLY A 302 -39.67 -32.01 -39.46
C GLY A 302 -38.76 -32.46 -38.29
N LEU A 303 -38.90 -31.83 -37.11
CA LEU A 303 -38.03 -32.04 -35.91
C LEU A 303 -38.69 -32.93 -34.82
N THR A 304 -37.90 -33.77 -34.13
CA THR A 304 -38.29 -34.56 -32.92
C THR A 304 -37.15 -34.50 -31.88
N SER A 305 -37.42 -34.30 -30.57
CA SER A 305 -36.40 -34.23 -29.48
C SER A 305 -36.94 -34.73 -28.12
N GLY A 306 -36.06 -35.22 -27.23
CA GLY A 306 -36.32 -35.72 -25.87
C GLY A 306 -35.99 -34.72 -24.75
N ALA A 307 -36.65 -34.85 -23.58
CA ALA A 307 -36.60 -33.82 -22.54
C ALA A 307 -35.24 -33.72 -21.79
N PRO A 308 -34.79 -32.50 -21.42
CA PRO A 308 -33.52 -32.30 -20.71
C PRO A 308 -33.60 -32.70 -19.23
N THR A 309 -32.43 -32.86 -18.59
CA THR A 309 -32.27 -33.13 -17.16
C THR A 309 -31.40 -32.08 -16.48
N ILE A 310 -31.63 -31.78 -15.19
CA ILE A 310 -30.80 -30.85 -14.39
C ILE A 310 -30.53 -31.45 -13.00
N ALA A 311 -29.28 -31.44 -12.57
CA ALA A 311 -28.88 -31.86 -11.24
C ALA A 311 -29.31 -30.80 -10.20
N THR A 312 -29.82 -31.24 -9.04
CA THR A 312 -30.19 -30.31 -7.97
C THR A 312 -28.93 -29.72 -7.33
N PRO A 313 -28.71 -28.39 -7.36
CA PRO A 313 -27.57 -27.79 -6.71
C PRO A 313 -27.60 -27.99 -5.18
N ALA A 314 -26.43 -28.11 -4.56
CA ALA A 314 -26.32 -28.14 -3.10
C ALA A 314 -26.79 -26.80 -2.49
N ALA A 315 -27.26 -26.84 -1.23
CA ALA A 315 -27.64 -25.63 -0.51
C ALA A 315 -26.47 -24.64 -0.43
N GLN A 316 -26.75 -23.37 -0.69
CA GLN A 316 -25.76 -22.30 -0.72
C GLN A 316 -25.86 -21.42 0.53
N SER A 317 -24.73 -20.90 0.99
CA SER A 317 -24.64 -19.93 2.07
C SER A 317 -23.61 -18.85 1.72
N THR A 318 -24.04 -17.60 1.63
CA THR A 318 -23.18 -16.46 1.26
C THR A 318 -23.47 -15.24 2.13
N ARG A 319 -22.61 -14.24 2.09
CA ARG A 319 -22.84 -12.93 2.72
C ARG A 319 -23.19 -11.88 1.68
N THR A 320 -23.94 -10.87 2.07
CA THR A 320 -24.17 -9.70 1.21
C THR A 320 -22.82 -9.10 0.74
N GLY A 321 -22.73 -8.75 -0.54
CA GLY A 321 -21.52 -8.17 -1.15
C GLY A 321 -20.42 -9.16 -1.52
N THR A 322 -20.56 -10.46 -1.21
CA THR A 322 -19.58 -11.49 -1.60
C THR A 322 -19.85 -11.95 -3.03
N ALA A 323 -18.86 -11.85 -3.91
CA ALA A 323 -18.98 -12.34 -5.28
C ALA A 323 -19.18 -13.86 -5.31
N VAL A 324 -20.13 -14.30 -6.12
CA VAL A 324 -20.49 -15.71 -6.29
C VAL A 324 -20.28 -16.12 -7.74
N SER A 325 -19.84 -17.36 -7.94
CA SER A 325 -19.88 -18.06 -9.21
C SER A 325 -20.28 -19.52 -8.95
N LEU A 326 -21.47 -19.91 -9.40
CA LEU A 326 -22.02 -21.25 -9.25
C LEU A 326 -22.45 -21.79 -10.62
N ALA A 327 -21.73 -22.79 -11.13
CA ALA A 327 -22.09 -23.47 -12.37
C ALA A 327 -23.15 -24.55 -12.11
N LEU A 328 -24.18 -24.60 -12.94
CA LEU A 328 -25.20 -25.65 -12.94
C LEU A 328 -24.78 -26.80 -13.85
N THR A 329 -25.26 -28.01 -13.53
CA THR A 329 -25.03 -29.21 -14.34
C THR A 329 -26.35 -29.70 -14.91
N ALA A 330 -26.50 -29.64 -16.23
CA ALA A 330 -27.66 -30.12 -16.97
C ALA A 330 -27.20 -30.91 -18.21
N ALA A 331 -28.03 -31.83 -18.67
CA ALA A 331 -27.75 -32.67 -19.83
C ALA A 331 -29.02 -32.93 -20.63
N ASP A 332 -28.87 -33.01 -21.95
CA ASP A 332 -29.94 -33.34 -22.88
C ASP A 332 -29.64 -34.68 -23.57
N PRO A 333 -30.61 -35.61 -23.68
CA PRO A 333 -30.40 -36.92 -24.31
C PRO A 333 -29.95 -36.83 -25.77
N ASP A 334 -30.40 -35.81 -26.49
CA ASP A 334 -30.12 -35.59 -27.91
C ASP A 334 -29.00 -34.53 -28.12
N ASN A 335 -28.40 -34.09 -27.01
CA ASN A 335 -27.35 -33.07 -26.94
C ASN A 335 -27.79 -31.72 -27.55
N ASP A 336 -29.08 -31.41 -27.41
CA ASP A 336 -29.64 -30.15 -27.86
C ASP A 336 -29.08 -28.95 -27.07
N PRO A 337 -28.99 -27.75 -27.68
CA PRO A 337 -28.63 -26.52 -26.97
C PRO A 337 -29.64 -26.19 -25.88
N LEU A 338 -29.16 -26.07 -24.65
CA LEU A 338 -29.99 -25.82 -23.47
C LEU A 338 -30.08 -24.34 -23.10
N ALA A 339 -31.27 -23.87 -22.77
CA ALA A 339 -31.52 -22.56 -22.21
C ALA A 339 -31.76 -22.64 -20.70
N PHE A 340 -31.04 -21.84 -19.93
CA PHE A 340 -31.12 -21.79 -18.47
C PHE A 340 -31.90 -20.55 -18.01
N ARG A 341 -32.78 -20.72 -17.02
CA ARG A 341 -33.37 -19.62 -16.26
C ARG A 341 -33.31 -19.90 -14.77
N ALA A 342 -33.34 -18.85 -13.97
CA ALA A 342 -33.42 -18.96 -12.53
C ALA A 342 -34.44 -17.95 -12.01
N THR A 343 -35.31 -18.37 -11.11
CA THR A 343 -36.25 -17.51 -10.40
C THR A 343 -35.99 -17.61 -8.89
N GLY A 344 -36.31 -16.56 -8.14
CA GLY A 344 -36.09 -16.53 -6.69
C GLY A 344 -34.62 -16.48 -6.26
N LEU A 345 -33.71 -16.07 -7.15
CA LEU A 345 -32.33 -15.77 -6.77
C LEU A 345 -32.29 -14.59 -5.78
N PRO A 346 -31.34 -14.57 -4.82
CA PRO A 346 -31.05 -13.38 -4.04
C PRO A 346 -30.82 -12.16 -4.95
N PRO A 347 -31.38 -10.97 -4.61
CA PRO A 347 -31.12 -9.74 -5.35
C PRO A 347 -29.61 -9.50 -5.51
N GLY A 348 -29.16 -9.12 -6.71
CA GLY A 348 -27.73 -8.94 -7.04
C GLY A 348 -27.05 -10.18 -7.65
N LEU A 349 -27.73 -11.33 -7.72
CA LEU A 349 -27.32 -12.49 -8.50
C LEU A 349 -28.14 -12.63 -9.80
N ALA A 350 -27.51 -13.12 -10.86
CA ALA A 350 -28.14 -13.42 -12.13
C ALA A 350 -27.59 -14.74 -12.71
N ILE A 351 -28.33 -15.36 -13.64
CA ILE A 351 -27.90 -16.57 -14.35
C ILE A 351 -27.58 -16.25 -15.82
N ASP A 352 -26.47 -16.78 -16.32
CA ASP A 352 -26.18 -16.82 -17.76
C ASP A 352 -27.09 -17.86 -18.43
N ALA A 353 -27.95 -17.40 -19.34
CA ALA A 353 -28.98 -18.21 -19.98
C ALA A 353 -28.43 -19.31 -20.91
N PHE A 354 -27.14 -19.30 -21.23
CA PHE A 354 -26.51 -20.26 -22.13
C PHE A 354 -25.49 -21.17 -21.41
N ARG A 355 -24.77 -20.62 -20.43
CA ARG A 355 -23.74 -21.34 -19.68
C ARG A 355 -24.25 -21.99 -18.40
N GLY A 356 -25.44 -21.61 -17.94
CA GLY A 356 -25.98 -22.09 -16.67
C GLY A 356 -25.14 -21.65 -15.47
N MET A 357 -24.45 -20.51 -15.56
CA MET A 357 -23.63 -19.98 -14.46
C MET A 357 -24.39 -18.89 -13.71
N ILE A 358 -24.65 -19.10 -12.42
CA ILE A 358 -25.17 -18.07 -11.52
C ILE A 358 -23.98 -17.25 -11.01
N SER A 359 -24.01 -15.93 -11.22
CA SER A 359 -22.95 -15.02 -10.79
C SER A 359 -23.48 -13.66 -10.32
N GLY A 360 -22.63 -12.91 -9.61
CA GLY A 360 -22.97 -11.60 -9.05
C GLY A 360 -22.61 -11.49 -7.58
N SER A 361 -23.11 -10.47 -6.88
CA SER A 361 -22.95 -10.32 -5.43
C SER A 361 -24.31 -10.04 -4.80
N PRO A 362 -24.79 -10.88 -3.87
CA PRO A 362 -26.12 -10.69 -3.30
C PRO A 362 -26.16 -9.40 -2.47
N THR A 363 -27.22 -8.61 -2.57
CA THR A 363 -27.31 -7.29 -1.93
C THR A 363 -28.20 -7.27 -0.69
N THR A 364 -29.06 -8.28 -0.51
CA THR A 364 -30.06 -8.32 0.57
C THR A 364 -29.97 -9.63 1.35
N ALA A 365 -29.81 -9.53 2.67
CA ALA A 365 -29.83 -10.69 3.55
C ALA A 365 -31.24 -11.32 3.60
N GLY A 366 -31.30 -12.65 3.73
CA GLY A 366 -32.55 -13.39 3.77
C GLY A 366 -32.38 -14.85 3.38
N SER A 367 -33.44 -15.63 3.55
CA SER A 367 -33.53 -16.99 3.03
C SER A 367 -34.25 -16.96 1.69
N TYR A 368 -33.58 -17.47 0.66
CA TYR A 368 -34.10 -17.58 -0.69
C TYR A 368 -34.22 -19.05 -1.06
N ARG A 369 -35.16 -19.35 -1.95
CA ARG A 369 -35.34 -20.70 -2.51
C ARG A 369 -35.29 -20.63 -4.03
N PRO A 370 -34.09 -20.44 -4.63
CA PRO A 370 -33.97 -20.34 -6.07
C PRO A 370 -34.46 -21.59 -6.76
N THR A 371 -35.14 -21.41 -7.90
CA THR A 371 -35.52 -22.49 -8.80
C THR A 371 -34.82 -22.26 -10.13
N VAL A 372 -33.98 -23.21 -10.50
CA VAL A 372 -33.29 -23.22 -11.80
C VAL A 372 -34.06 -24.13 -12.74
N THR A 373 -34.27 -23.67 -13.96
CA THR A 373 -34.93 -24.45 -15.01
C THR A 373 -34.05 -24.47 -16.24
N VAL A 374 -33.89 -25.64 -16.82
CA VAL A 374 -33.29 -25.85 -18.12
C VAL A 374 -34.37 -26.22 -19.14
N THR A 375 -34.29 -25.71 -20.36
CA THR A 375 -35.30 -25.92 -21.42
C THR A 375 -34.60 -26.17 -22.75
N ASP A 376 -35.10 -27.14 -23.51
CA ASP A 376 -34.61 -27.46 -24.86
C ASP A 376 -35.22 -26.50 -25.92
N PRO A 377 -34.77 -26.57 -27.19
CA PRO A 377 -35.27 -25.70 -28.26
C PRO A 377 -36.73 -25.94 -28.68
N ILE A 378 -37.35 -27.05 -28.28
CA ILE A 378 -38.73 -27.41 -28.62
C ILE A 378 -39.72 -27.21 -27.45
N GLY A 379 -39.21 -26.78 -26.29
CA GLY A 379 -39.97 -26.37 -25.12
C GLY A 379 -40.08 -27.41 -23.99
N LEU A 380 -39.40 -28.56 -24.07
CA LEU A 380 -39.34 -29.50 -22.94
C LEU A 380 -38.37 -28.95 -21.89
N ALA A 381 -38.69 -29.12 -20.62
CA ALA A 381 -37.95 -28.49 -19.54
C ALA A 381 -37.83 -29.37 -18.29
N ALA A 382 -36.72 -29.19 -17.56
CA ALA A 382 -36.50 -29.76 -16.23
C ALA A 382 -36.10 -28.67 -15.24
N SER A 383 -36.58 -28.78 -13.99
CA SER A 383 -36.31 -27.78 -12.95
C SER A 383 -35.81 -28.41 -11.66
N ALA A 384 -34.97 -27.68 -10.93
CA ALA A 384 -34.55 -28.02 -9.58
C ALA A 384 -34.59 -26.78 -8.68
N SER A 385 -35.02 -26.96 -7.42
CA SER A 385 -34.98 -25.90 -6.40
C SER A 385 -34.00 -26.27 -5.30
N PHE A 386 -33.30 -25.28 -4.75
CA PHE A 386 -32.39 -25.46 -3.61
C PHE A 386 -32.48 -24.27 -2.67
N ASN A 387 -31.92 -24.40 -1.47
CA ASN A 387 -31.92 -23.32 -0.47
C ASN A 387 -30.69 -22.44 -0.64
N TRP A 388 -30.87 -21.12 -0.54
CA TRP A 388 -29.79 -20.14 -0.52
C TRP A 388 -29.96 -19.19 0.66
N SER A 389 -29.10 -19.32 1.66
CA SER A 389 -29.05 -18.40 2.79
C SER A 389 -28.08 -17.25 2.50
N VAL A 390 -28.55 -16.01 2.54
CA VAL A 390 -27.68 -14.82 2.50
C VAL A 390 -27.69 -14.19 3.89
N THR A 391 -26.56 -14.24 4.59
CA THR A 391 -26.42 -13.55 5.87
C THR A 391 -26.02 -12.09 5.67
N GLY A 392 -26.30 -11.24 6.66
CA GLY A 392 -25.94 -9.83 6.63
C GLY A 392 -24.42 -9.63 6.53
N GLY A 393 -24.00 -8.45 6.06
CA GLY A 393 -22.61 -8.05 6.05
C GLY A 393 -22.00 -8.08 7.45
N GLN A 394 -20.67 -8.12 7.56
CA GLN A 394 -20.05 -8.03 8.87
C GLN A 394 -20.22 -6.61 9.42
N PRO A 395 -20.71 -6.45 10.67
CA PRO A 395 -20.84 -5.14 11.28
C PRO A 395 -19.47 -4.46 11.32
N ARG A 396 -19.41 -3.22 10.84
CA ARG A 396 -18.20 -2.38 10.89
C ARG A 396 -18.52 -1.01 11.45
N VAL A 397 -17.59 -0.46 12.22
CA VAL A 397 -17.67 0.93 12.69
C VAL A 397 -17.26 1.86 11.54
N THR A 398 -18.12 2.84 11.22
CA THR A 398 -17.82 3.89 10.22
C THR A 398 -17.48 5.23 10.87
N ALA A 399 -17.91 5.46 12.11
CA ALA A 399 -17.55 6.64 12.90
C ALA A 399 -17.61 6.32 14.40
N LEU A 400 -16.65 6.86 15.16
CA LEU A 400 -16.62 6.83 16.62
C LEU A 400 -15.78 8.01 17.14
N GLU A 401 -16.23 8.65 18.22
CA GLU A 401 -15.49 9.69 18.92
C GLU A 401 -14.88 9.16 20.22
N ALA A 402 -13.56 9.35 20.36
CA ALA A 402 -12.73 8.94 21.50
C ALA A 402 -11.92 10.12 22.07
N THR A 403 -12.52 11.31 22.08
CA THR A 403 -11.90 12.52 22.65
C THR A 403 -11.37 12.29 24.08
N PRO A 404 -10.17 12.82 24.43
CA PRO A 404 -9.59 12.68 25.75
C PRO A 404 -10.56 13.08 26.87
N VAL A 405 -10.57 12.30 27.95
CA VAL A 405 -11.45 12.52 29.10
C VAL A 405 -10.64 12.60 30.40
N GLN A 406 -11.13 13.34 31.39
CA GLN A 406 -10.48 13.37 32.70
C GLN A 406 -10.72 12.06 33.45
N ALA A 407 -9.73 11.57 34.18
CA ALA A 407 -9.89 10.43 35.08
C ALA A 407 -11.03 10.69 36.08
N GLY A 408 -11.91 9.70 36.25
CA GLY A 408 -13.11 9.79 37.10
C GLY A 408 -14.35 10.40 36.41
N ALA A 409 -14.22 10.98 35.21
CA ALA A 409 -15.38 11.45 34.46
C ALA A 409 -15.97 10.35 33.56
N THR A 410 -17.28 10.42 33.32
CA THR A 410 -17.99 9.50 32.43
C THR A 410 -17.70 9.83 30.96
N LYS A 411 -17.22 8.85 30.20
CA LYS A 411 -17.08 8.90 28.74
C LYS A 411 -18.19 8.08 28.09
N SER A 412 -18.96 8.71 27.22
CA SER A 412 -19.98 8.05 26.40
C SER A 412 -19.43 7.72 25.02
N TYR A 413 -19.79 6.54 24.51
CA TYR A 413 -19.46 6.06 23.18
C TYR A 413 -20.74 5.77 22.41
N ALA A 414 -20.85 6.29 21.20
CA ALA A 414 -21.98 6.07 20.30
C ALA A 414 -21.46 5.82 18.86
N PRO A 415 -20.95 4.62 18.56
CA PRO A 415 -20.42 4.31 17.24
C PRO A 415 -21.53 4.20 16.18
N THR A 416 -21.25 4.71 14.99
CA THR A 416 -22.07 4.43 13.80
C THR A 416 -21.66 3.08 13.21
N ILE A 417 -22.61 2.16 13.10
CA ILE A 417 -22.39 0.79 12.62
C ILE A 417 -23.02 0.62 11.24
N ALA A 418 -22.22 0.26 10.23
CA ALA A 418 -22.71 -0.22 8.95
C ALA A 418 -22.84 -1.74 8.97
N ASP A 419 -23.83 -2.27 8.25
CA ASP A 419 -24.16 -3.71 8.17
C ASP A 419 -24.42 -4.38 9.54
N GLY A 420 -24.85 -3.60 10.54
CA GLY A 420 -25.09 -4.05 11.92
C GLY A 420 -26.51 -4.51 12.24
N ALA A 421 -27.37 -4.74 11.23
CA ALA A 421 -28.75 -5.14 11.47
C ALA A 421 -28.80 -6.48 12.22
N GLY A 422 -29.42 -6.48 13.41
CA GLY A 422 -29.50 -7.66 14.28
C GLY A 422 -28.19 -8.04 14.98
N ALA A 423 -27.16 -7.19 14.93
CA ALA A 423 -25.91 -7.41 15.65
C ALA A 423 -26.07 -7.10 17.15
N THR A 424 -25.24 -7.75 17.96
CA THR A 424 -25.09 -7.46 19.40
C THR A 424 -23.67 -7.00 19.72
N PHE A 425 -23.50 -6.22 20.77
CA PHE A 425 -22.31 -5.44 21.05
C PHE A 425 -21.81 -5.67 22.48
N SER A 426 -20.51 -5.84 22.65
CA SER A 426 -19.82 -5.96 23.94
C SER A 426 -18.58 -5.08 23.93
N TRP A 427 -18.30 -4.41 25.04
CA TRP A 427 -17.20 -3.44 25.16
C TRP A 427 -16.16 -3.93 26.15
N ARG A 428 -14.89 -3.78 25.77
CA ARG A 428 -13.70 -4.07 26.59
C ARG A 428 -12.89 -2.78 26.72
N PHE A 429 -12.80 -2.21 27.91
CA PHE A 429 -12.22 -0.87 28.09
C PHE A 429 -10.70 -0.87 28.31
N GLY A 430 -10.11 -2.02 28.64
CA GLY A 430 -8.65 -2.15 28.78
C GLY A 430 -8.06 -1.55 30.08
N ASP A 431 -8.90 -1.06 30.99
CA ASP A 431 -8.50 -0.51 32.30
C ASP A 431 -8.64 -1.51 33.47
N GLY A 432 -8.93 -2.78 33.14
CA GLY A 432 -9.16 -3.86 34.09
C GLY A 432 -10.63 -4.06 34.49
N ALA A 433 -11.55 -3.23 33.99
CA ALA A 433 -12.98 -3.51 34.11
C ALA A 433 -13.37 -4.77 33.33
N ALA A 434 -14.39 -5.49 33.83
CA ALA A 434 -14.95 -6.64 33.13
C ALA A 434 -15.62 -6.21 31.83
N ASP A 435 -15.53 -7.07 30.81
CA ASP A 435 -16.21 -6.87 29.53
C ASP A 435 -17.72 -6.73 29.75
N THR A 436 -18.36 -5.81 29.03
CA THR A 436 -19.82 -5.68 29.12
C THR A 436 -20.51 -6.90 28.51
N ALA A 437 -21.67 -7.28 29.04
CA ALA A 437 -22.51 -8.29 28.38
C ALA A 437 -22.90 -7.84 26.95
N PHE A 438 -23.14 -8.80 26.05
CA PHE A 438 -23.64 -8.50 24.72
C PHE A 438 -25.04 -7.86 24.80
N SER A 439 -25.20 -6.69 24.18
CA SER A 439 -26.44 -5.92 24.14
C SER A 439 -26.84 -5.60 22.69
N ALA A 440 -28.11 -5.34 22.44
CA ALA A 440 -28.58 -4.83 21.14
C ALA A 440 -28.14 -3.37 20.88
N SER A 441 -27.79 -2.60 21.93
CA SER A 441 -27.27 -1.24 21.80
C SER A 441 -25.76 -1.25 21.56
N SER A 442 -25.31 -0.56 20.52
CA SER A 442 -23.88 -0.29 20.30
C SER A 442 -23.35 0.82 21.19
N ALA A 443 -24.21 1.70 21.71
CA ALA A 443 -23.82 2.79 22.59
C ALA A 443 -23.61 2.31 24.03
N THR A 444 -22.61 2.89 24.71
CA THR A 444 -22.28 2.61 26.12
C THR A 444 -21.66 3.84 26.79
N SER A 445 -21.47 3.78 28.11
CA SER A 445 -20.66 4.74 28.84
C SER A 445 -19.75 4.04 29.85
N HIS A 446 -18.62 4.67 30.17
CA HIS A 446 -17.62 4.12 31.09
C HIS A 446 -16.91 5.23 31.88
N VAL A 447 -16.42 4.89 33.07
CA VAL A 447 -15.62 5.79 33.91
C VAL A 447 -14.24 5.19 34.12
N PHE A 448 -13.22 5.83 33.56
CA PHE A 448 -11.83 5.43 33.77
C PHE A 448 -11.30 6.02 35.07
N ALA A 449 -11.00 5.18 36.06
CA ALA A 449 -10.59 5.64 37.39
C ALA A 449 -9.16 6.22 37.45
N ARG A 450 -8.31 5.92 36.45
CA ARG A 450 -6.89 6.30 36.43
C ARG A 450 -6.52 6.93 35.08
N PRO A 451 -5.54 7.85 35.05
CA PRO A 451 -5.00 8.37 33.80
C PRO A 451 -4.20 7.30 33.04
N GLY A 452 -4.05 7.49 31.73
CA GLY A 452 -3.33 6.60 30.81
C GLY A 452 -3.98 6.56 29.43
N VAL A 453 -3.39 5.77 28.52
CA VAL A 453 -3.97 5.51 27.20
C VAL A 453 -4.44 4.06 27.12
N PHE A 454 -5.76 3.86 27.13
CA PHE A 454 -6.38 2.54 27.18
C PHE A 454 -6.80 2.07 25.79
N SER A 455 -6.48 0.82 25.45
CA SER A 455 -6.98 0.20 24.22
C SER A 455 -8.40 -0.31 24.44
N VAL A 456 -9.37 0.42 23.89
CA VAL A 456 -10.79 0.09 23.99
C VAL A 456 -11.19 -0.73 22.76
N VAL A 457 -11.84 -1.86 22.98
CA VAL A 457 -12.28 -2.78 21.93
C VAL A 457 -13.80 -2.94 21.99
N LEU A 458 -14.47 -2.54 20.91
CA LEU A 458 -15.85 -2.91 20.64
C LEU A 458 -15.87 -4.26 19.92
N VAL A 459 -16.51 -5.25 20.53
CA VAL A 459 -16.79 -6.57 19.95
C VAL A 459 -18.22 -6.55 19.40
N MET A 460 -18.35 -6.79 18.10
CA MET A 460 -19.62 -6.83 17.39
C MET A 460 -19.89 -8.27 16.96
N ARG A 461 -21.05 -8.80 17.31
CA ARG A 461 -21.50 -10.13 16.91
C ARG A 461 -22.66 -9.98 15.94
N ALA A 462 -22.45 -10.39 14.69
CA ALA A 462 -23.48 -10.43 13.66
C ALA A 462 -24.59 -11.42 14.01
N SER A 463 -25.72 -11.34 13.31
CA SER A 463 -26.88 -12.22 13.51
C SER A 463 -26.60 -13.69 13.21
N ASP A 464 -25.59 -13.99 12.38
CA ASP A 464 -25.10 -15.34 12.10
C ASP A 464 -24.07 -15.85 13.12
N GLY A 465 -23.82 -15.08 14.19
CA GLY A 465 -22.85 -15.39 15.24
C GLY A 465 -21.41 -14.99 14.92
N ALA A 466 -21.12 -14.50 13.70
CA ALA A 466 -19.78 -14.07 13.35
C ALA A 466 -19.34 -12.84 14.16
N ILE A 467 -18.08 -12.82 14.60
CA ILE A 467 -17.53 -11.73 15.41
C ILE A 467 -16.64 -10.84 14.53
N SER A 468 -16.82 -9.52 14.65
CA SER A 468 -15.88 -8.50 14.21
C SER A 468 -15.50 -7.61 15.39
N THR A 469 -14.35 -6.96 15.34
CA THR A 469 -13.87 -6.07 16.41
C THR A 469 -13.41 -4.74 15.86
N TYR A 470 -13.62 -3.68 16.62
CA TYR A 470 -13.06 -2.35 16.37
C TYR A 470 -12.29 -1.89 17.60
N ALA A 471 -11.02 -1.53 17.41
CA ALA A 471 -10.13 -1.10 18.49
C ALA A 471 -9.67 0.35 18.25
N PHE A 472 -9.59 1.13 19.32
CA PHE A 472 -9.10 2.50 19.33
C PHE A 472 -8.48 2.83 20.69
N ASP A 473 -7.71 3.91 20.76
CA ASP A 473 -7.11 4.37 22.00
C ASP A 473 -7.98 5.46 22.67
N GLN A 474 -8.32 5.27 23.94
CA GLN A 474 -8.92 6.30 24.78
C GLN A 474 -7.84 6.93 25.66
N ALA A 475 -7.53 8.20 25.42
CA ALA A 475 -6.70 8.99 26.31
C ALA A 475 -7.48 9.43 27.55
N VAL A 476 -6.89 9.23 28.72
CA VAL A 476 -7.43 9.64 30.02
C VAL A 476 -6.38 10.44 30.76
N PHE A 477 -6.70 11.66 31.17
CA PHE A 477 -5.75 12.58 31.81
C PHE A 477 -6.07 12.82 33.30
N ALA A 478 -5.05 13.13 34.11
CA ALA A 478 -5.17 13.13 35.57
C ALA A 478 -5.97 14.33 36.14
N VAL A 479 -5.77 15.54 35.63
CA VAL A 479 -6.42 16.78 36.09
C VAL A 479 -6.72 17.65 34.86
N GLY A 480 -7.81 18.43 34.90
CA GLY A 480 -8.27 19.31 33.83
C GLY A 480 -7.14 19.95 33.00
N ALA A 481 -7.26 19.93 31.68
CA ALA A 481 -6.32 20.60 30.78
C ALA A 481 -6.20 22.08 31.17
N GLY A 482 -5.02 22.53 31.65
CA GLY A 482 -4.87 23.90 32.16
C GLY A 482 -3.45 24.26 32.60
N THR A 483 -3.02 25.46 32.16
CA THR A 483 -1.71 26.12 32.28
C THR A 483 -0.50 25.38 31.67
N PRO A 484 0.35 26.06 30.87
CA PRO A 484 1.61 25.46 30.41
C PRO A 484 2.50 25.16 31.62
N GLY A 485 2.91 23.91 31.80
CA GLY A 485 3.79 23.49 32.91
C GLY A 485 5.16 24.16 32.90
N GLY A 486 5.55 24.69 31.75
CA GLY A 486 6.81 25.36 31.50
C GLY A 486 7.09 25.51 30.01
N THR A 487 8.24 26.10 29.68
CA THR A 487 8.75 26.18 28.30
C THR A 487 10.12 25.50 28.22
N SER A 488 10.30 24.63 27.24
CA SER A 488 11.60 24.08 26.86
C SER A 488 12.16 24.89 25.69
N SER A 489 13.41 25.31 25.77
CA SER A 489 14.12 25.90 24.63
C SER A 489 14.62 24.81 23.68
N GLY A 490 14.87 25.20 22.42
CA GLY A 490 15.24 24.25 21.38
C GLY A 490 15.64 24.90 20.07
N GLY A 491 15.78 24.07 19.03
CA GLY A 491 16.13 24.52 17.68
C GLY A 491 14.98 25.20 16.91
N SER A 492 13.79 25.24 17.49
CA SER A 492 12.63 25.93 16.91
C SER A 492 11.75 26.57 17.98
N ALA A 493 11.07 27.65 17.62
CA ALA A 493 10.07 28.29 18.47
C ALA A 493 8.85 28.73 17.66
N HIS A 494 7.68 28.55 18.26
CA HIS A 494 6.43 29.04 17.71
C HIS A 494 6.23 30.52 18.05
N GLN A 495 5.86 31.30 17.04
CA GLN A 495 5.42 32.68 17.16
C GLN A 495 3.91 32.72 16.87
N PRO A 496 3.07 32.93 17.89
CA PRO A 496 1.62 33.02 17.71
C PRO A 496 1.23 34.18 16.79
N SER A 497 0.14 34.00 16.05
CA SER A 497 -0.57 35.08 15.36
C SER A 497 -1.91 35.33 16.07
N GLY A 498 -2.47 36.53 15.89
CA GLY A 498 -3.83 36.83 16.37
C GLY A 498 -4.93 36.03 15.66
N ALA A 499 -4.63 35.42 14.50
CA ALA A 499 -5.49 34.52 13.75
C ALA A 499 -4.63 33.48 12.99
N GLY A 500 -5.06 32.22 12.96
CA GLY A 500 -4.34 31.13 12.26
C GLY A 500 -3.34 30.35 13.13
N LEU A 501 -2.50 29.56 12.48
CA LEU A 501 -1.43 28.75 13.09
C LEU A 501 -0.18 29.59 13.42
N GLY A 502 0.01 30.74 12.79
CA GLY A 502 1.12 31.65 13.08
C GLY A 502 2.41 31.25 12.37
N ARG A 503 3.56 31.54 13.01
CA ARG A 503 4.88 31.32 12.40
C ARG A 503 5.73 30.36 13.22
N LEU A 504 6.64 29.67 12.54
CA LEU A 504 7.69 28.88 13.17
C LEU A 504 9.05 29.47 12.83
N TRP A 505 9.87 29.66 13.86
CA TRP A 505 11.28 30.04 13.72
C TRP A 505 12.15 28.81 13.89
N VAL A 506 13.16 28.62 13.04
CA VAL A 506 13.99 27.40 13.01
C VAL A 506 15.46 27.75 12.81
N VAL A 507 16.35 27.23 13.64
CA VAL A 507 17.81 27.40 13.47
C VAL A 507 18.36 26.46 12.41
N ASN A 508 19.15 26.98 11.47
CA ASN A 508 19.88 26.18 10.49
C ASN A 508 21.37 26.21 10.84
N ARG A 509 21.79 25.24 11.65
CA ARG A 509 23.13 25.21 12.24
C ARG A 509 24.24 25.22 11.19
N ASP A 510 24.04 24.55 10.07
CA ASP A 510 25.03 24.42 8.99
C ASP A 510 25.03 25.59 7.99
N ASN A 511 24.04 26.48 8.09
CA ASN A 511 23.87 27.62 7.18
C ASN A 511 24.18 28.97 7.82
N ASP A 512 24.36 29.02 9.14
CA ASP A 512 24.50 30.26 9.91
C ASP A 512 23.27 31.20 9.78
N THR A 513 22.07 30.61 9.68
CA THR A 513 20.81 31.33 9.48
C THR A 513 19.71 30.85 10.43
N VAL A 514 18.66 31.66 10.56
CA VAL A 514 17.38 31.28 11.15
C VAL A 514 16.26 31.52 10.15
N SER A 515 15.38 30.55 10.00
CA SER A 515 14.26 30.61 9.06
C SER A 515 12.96 30.97 9.73
N VAL A 516 12.11 31.68 8.99
CA VAL A 516 10.74 32.02 9.39
C VAL A 516 9.77 31.33 8.45
N ILE A 517 8.92 30.47 8.98
CA ILE A 517 7.96 29.67 8.23
C ILE A 517 6.54 30.13 8.55
N ASP A 518 5.75 30.39 7.52
CA ASP A 518 4.31 30.58 7.58
C ASP A 518 3.64 29.21 7.71
N LEU A 519 3.03 28.93 8.87
CA LEU A 519 2.39 27.65 9.13
C LEU A 519 1.01 27.54 8.48
N ASP A 520 0.33 28.66 8.25
CA ASP A 520 -0.97 28.70 7.56
C ASP A 520 -0.76 28.48 6.06
N GLY A 521 0.17 29.24 5.46
CA GLY A 521 0.54 29.12 4.05
C GLY A 521 1.50 27.99 3.72
N ARG A 522 2.02 27.28 4.73
CA ARG A 522 2.96 26.15 4.63
C ARG A 522 4.20 26.45 3.78
N ARG A 523 4.83 27.61 4.00
CA ARG A 523 5.94 28.10 3.16
C ARG A 523 7.00 28.86 3.96
N LEU A 524 8.23 28.82 3.46
CA LEU A 524 9.32 29.67 3.95
C LEU A 524 9.01 31.14 3.61
N LEU A 525 9.06 32.02 4.60
CA LEU A 525 8.90 33.48 4.44
C LEU A 525 10.23 34.19 4.28
N ALA A 526 11.20 33.83 5.13
CA ALA A 526 12.50 34.46 5.17
C ALA A 526 13.55 33.50 5.75
N GLU A 527 14.80 33.70 5.33
CA GLU A 527 15.98 33.10 5.93
C GLU A 527 16.90 34.26 6.35
N VAL A 528 17.10 34.41 7.66
CA VAL A 528 17.80 35.56 8.27
C VAL A 528 19.22 35.13 8.65
N PRO A 529 20.27 35.77 8.10
CA PRO A 529 21.65 35.53 8.53
C PRO A 529 21.87 35.92 9.98
N VAL A 530 22.57 35.06 10.73
CA VAL A 530 22.93 35.27 12.14
C VAL A 530 24.42 34.95 12.37
N GLY A 531 24.84 34.74 13.61
CA GLY A 531 26.22 34.31 13.91
C GLY A 531 26.48 32.84 13.55
N ARG A 532 27.74 32.41 13.64
CA ARG A 532 28.16 31.07 13.25
C ARG A 532 27.62 29.98 14.17
N LYS A 533 27.16 28.87 13.57
CA LYS A 533 26.55 27.71 14.23
C LYS A 533 25.44 28.10 15.22
N PRO A 534 24.33 28.69 14.75
CA PRO A 534 23.18 28.96 15.60
C PRO A 534 22.62 27.64 16.15
N TRP A 535 22.38 27.55 17.46
CA TRP A 535 22.08 26.26 18.11
C TRP A 535 20.66 26.16 18.67
N SER A 536 20.14 27.29 19.11
CA SER A 536 18.85 27.45 19.76
C SER A 536 18.33 28.86 19.59
N LEU A 537 17.02 29.01 19.76
CA LEU A 537 16.37 30.31 19.77
C LEU A 537 15.21 30.36 20.75
N VAL A 538 14.81 31.56 21.14
CA VAL A 538 13.62 31.80 21.94
C VAL A 538 12.89 33.06 21.49
N LEU A 539 11.55 32.99 21.49
CA LEU A 539 10.68 34.16 21.35
C LEU A 539 10.48 34.83 22.72
N THR A 540 10.75 36.13 22.77
CA THR A 540 10.52 36.96 23.96
C THR A 540 9.17 37.67 23.90
N GLY A 541 8.68 38.15 25.05
CA GLY A 541 7.44 38.93 25.14
C GLY A 541 7.45 40.25 24.35
N ARG A 542 8.62 40.71 23.87
CA ARG A 542 8.78 41.90 23.01
C ARG A 542 8.67 41.58 21.52
N ASN A 543 8.21 40.39 21.17
CA ASN A 543 8.20 39.88 19.79
C ASN A 543 9.60 39.87 19.16
N GLN A 544 10.64 39.60 19.95
CA GLN A 544 12.02 39.46 19.49
C GLN A 544 12.46 38.00 19.56
N ILE A 545 13.22 37.55 18.56
CA ILE A 545 13.82 36.23 18.49
C ILE A 545 15.28 36.34 18.89
N TRP A 546 15.65 35.70 19.99
CA TRP A 546 17.01 35.67 20.48
C TRP A 546 17.65 34.35 20.08
N VAL A 547 18.77 34.40 19.39
CA VAL A 547 19.43 33.24 18.77
C VAL A 547 20.82 33.08 19.37
N ALA A 548 21.10 31.94 19.99
CA ALA A 548 22.45 31.64 20.47
C ALA A 548 23.33 31.11 19.34
N ASN A 549 24.42 31.84 19.06
CA ASN A 549 25.41 31.48 18.04
C ASN A 549 26.62 30.86 18.71
N ARG A 550 26.70 29.52 18.65
CA ARG A 550 27.64 28.73 19.46
C ARG A 550 29.09 29.04 19.12
N GLU A 551 29.45 29.11 17.84
CA GLU A 551 30.85 29.36 17.44
C GLU A 551 31.24 30.83 17.48
N SER A 552 30.29 31.73 17.20
CA SER A 552 30.52 33.17 17.28
C SER A 552 30.62 33.70 18.72
N ALA A 553 30.26 32.91 19.73
CA ALA A 553 30.15 33.34 21.13
C ALA A 553 29.31 34.62 21.25
N SER A 554 28.10 34.60 20.68
CA SER A 554 27.21 35.77 20.67
C SER A 554 25.75 35.36 20.68
N ILE A 555 24.87 36.32 21.00
CA ILE A 555 23.43 36.24 20.76
C ILE A 555 23.06 37.20 19.63
N THR A 556 22.35 36.73 18.59
CA THR A 556 21.72 37.60 17.60
C THR A 556 20.26 37.84 17.99
N VAL A 557 19.83 39.10 18.01
CA VAL A 557 18.44 39.47 18.30
C VAL A 557 17.78 39.94 17.01
N VAL A 558 16.72 39.26 16.61
CA VAL A 558 15.95 39.52 15.38
C VAL A 558 14.56 40.04 15.74
N ASP A 559 14.08 41.02 14.99
CA ASP A 559 12.71 41.52 15.09
C ASP A 559 11.70 40.51 14.52
N GLY A 560 10.73 40.09 15.31
CA GLY A 560 9.77 39.05 14.92
C GLY A 560 8.74 39.50 13.88
N ALA A 561 8.62 40.80 13.60
CA ALA A 561 7.68 41.34 12.62
C ALA A 561 8.33 41.59 11.25
N THR A 562 9.51 42.22 11.26
CA THR A 562 10.25 42.70 10.08
C THR A 562 11.39 41.78 9.65
N TYR A 563 11.77 40.82 10.50
CA TYR A 563 12.87 39.86 10.29
C TYR A 563 14.26 40.50 10.21
N GLN A 564 14.38 41.76 10.60
CA GLN A 564 15.64 42.48 10.64
C GLN A 564 16.43 42.14 11.90
N VAL A 565 17.74 42.00 11.75
CA VAL A 565 18.65 41.89 12.91
C VAL A 565 18.68 43.23 13.63
N LEU A 566 18.23 43.25 14.88
CA LEU A 566 18.20 44.44 15.72
C LEU A 566 19.56 44.73 16.35
N ARG A 567 20.25 43.67 16.83
CA ARG A 567 21.57 43.76 17.46
C ARG A 567 22.22 42.39 17.61
N THR A 568 23.53 42.40 17.84
CA THR A 568 24.31 41.22 18.25
C THR A 568 24.98 41.51 19.59
N ILE A 569 24.75 40.65 20.57
CA ILE A 569 25.31 40.75 21.91
C ILE A 569 26.53 39.84 21.98
N ALA A 570 27.71 40.39 22.26
CA ALA A 570 28.91 39.60 22.46
C ALA A 570 28.88 38.89 23.82
N LEU A 571 29.28 37.62 23.85
CA LEU A 571 29.47 36.82 25.06
C LEU A 571 30.98 36.60 25.28
N PRO A 572 31.40 36.08 26.46
CA PRO A 572 32.81 35.77 26.70
C PRO A 572 33.38 34.89 25.60
N ALA A 573 34.59 35.21 25.13
CA ALA A 573 35.14 34.56 23.96
C ALA A 573 35.35 33.04 24.20
N GLY A 574 34.96 32.21 23.23
CA GLY A 574 35.01 30.75 23.36
C GLY A 574 33.98 30.15 24.31
N SER A 575 33.06 30.94 24.88
CA SER A 575 32.06 30.47 25.87
C SER A 575 31.06 29.44 25.33
N ARG A 576 30.85 29.40 24.01
CA ARG A 576 29.97 28.47 23.30
C ARG A 576 28.54 28.45 23.87
N PRO A 577 27.73 29.51 23.61
CA PRO A 577 26.34 29.52 24.03
C PRO A 577 25.59 28.36 23.35
N SER A 578 24.93 27.53 24.15
CA SER A 578 24.31 26.30 23.66
C SER A 578 22.78 26.35 23.65
N ASP A 579 22.18 27.07 24.60
CA ASP A 579 20.73 27.20 24.72
C ASP A 579 20.31 28.53 25.34
N VAL A 580 19.10 28.99 24.98
CA VAL A 580 18.51 30.26 25.44
C VAL A 580 17.05 30.08 25.83
N ALA A 581 16.66 30.60 26.99
CA ALA A 581 15.27 30.49 27.46
C ALA A 581 14.80 31.78 28.13
N THR A 582 13.51 32.07 28.02
CA THR A 582 12.89 33.23 28.69
C THR A 582 12.62 32.92 30.16
N VAL A 583 13.16 33.76 31.03
CA VAL A 583 13.07 33.65 32.49
C VAL A 583 12.52 34.95 33.09
N GLY A 584 12.05 34.86 34.33
CA GLY A 584 11.40 35.97 35.02
C GLY A 584 10.10 36.43 34.37
N GLN A 585 9.47 37.44 34.96
CA GLN A 585 8.22 38.02 34.46
C GLN A 585 8.44 39.15 33.43
N TRP A 586 9.66 39.69 33.36
CA TRP A 586 10.00 40.87 32.55
C TRP A 586 10.56 40.53 31.16
N GLY A 587 10.68 39.24 30.83
CA GLY A 587 11.16 38.76 29.54
C GLY A 587 12.69 38.70 29.44
N ASP A 588 13.36 38.46 30.57
CA ASP A 588 14.81 38.23 30.64
C ASP A 588 15.17 36.91 29.95
N VAL A 589 16.44 36.77 29.55
CA VAL A 589 16.93 35.60 28.85
C VAL A 589 18.07 34.95 29.61
N ALA A 590 17.89 33.68 29.95
CA ALA A 590 18.97 32.82 30.44
C ALA A 590 19.72 32.19 29.26
N VAL A 591 21.05 32.15 29.35
CA VAL A 591 21.93 31.56 28.34
C VAL A 591 22.88 30.57 29.01
N THR A 592 22.92 29.32 28.54
CA THR A 592 23.94 28.36 28.99
C THR A 592 25.20 28.50 28.16
N LEU A 593 26.34 28.63 28.83
CA LEU A 593 27.68 28.74 28.26
C LEU A 593 28.42 27.42 28.46
N GLU A 594 28.36 26.55 27.47
CA GLU A 594 28.77 25.15 27.57
C GLU A 594 30.25 25.00 27.95
N ALA A 595 31.11 25.85 27.38
CA ALA A 595 32.55 25.74 27.52
C ALA A 595 33.06 26.24 28.88
N THR A 596 32.40 27.25 29.45
CA THR A 596 32.77 27.83 30.75
C THR A 596 32.02 27.21 31.93
N GLY A 597 30.98 26.41 31.66
CA GLY A 597 30.17 25.79 32.70
C GLY A 597 29.21 26.74 33.39
N GLN A 598 28.82 27.83 32.72
CA GLN A 598 28.08 28.93 33.34
C GLN A 598 26.67 29.06 32.77
N ILE A 599 25.79 29.69 33.55
CA ILE A 599 24.56 30.31 33.07
C ILE A 599 24.71 31.83 33.18
N MET A 600 24.32 32.55 32.13
CA MET A 600 24.31 34.01 32.10
C MET A 600 22.88 34.52 32.00
N LEU A 601 22.54 35.51 32.81
CA LEU A 601 21.23 36.16 32.82
C LEU A 601 21.35 37.53 32.14
N LEU A 602 20.60 37.68 31.05
CA LEU A 602 20.58 38.87 30.23
C LEU A 602 19.23 39.56 30.40
N GLY A 603 19.28 40.86 30.65
CA GLY A 603 18.10 41.71 30.68
C GLY A 603 17.58 41.96 29.26
N PRO A 604 16.43 42.63 29.12
CA PRO A 604 15.73 42.71 27.85
C PRO A 604 16.44 43.52 26.74
N LEU A 605 17.49 44.30 27.07
CA LEU A 605 18.34 45.00 26.11
C LEU A 605 19.65 44.25 25.83
N GLY A 606 19.93 43.16 26.54
CA GLY A 606 21.14 42.35 26.41
C GLY A 606 22.22 42.65 27.45
N GLU A 607 21.90 43.46 28.45
CA GLU A 607 22.73 43.74 29.60
C GLU A 607 22.89 42.50 30.48
N ASN A 608 24.12 42.12 30.81
CA ASN A 608 24.38 41.06 31.76
C ASN A 608 24.15 41.57 33.19
N TYR A 609 23.25 40.93 33.93
CA TYR A 609 22.98 41.26 35.33
C TYR A 609 23.27 40.10 36.30
N GLY A 610 23.70 38.94 35.81
CA GLY A 610 23.97 37.78 36.64
C GLY A 610 24.69 36.67 35.90
N VAL A 611 25.64 36.03 36.58
CA VAL A 611 26.32 34.82 36.11
C VAL A 611 26.31 33.79 37.24
N GLY A 612 25.87 32.58 36.92
CA GLY A 612 25.80 31.44 37.81
C GLY A 612 26.67 30.28 37.35
N ASP A 613 27.02 29.39 38.29
CA ASP A 613 27.69 28.12 37.99
C ASP A 613 26.65 27.05 37.67
N ALA A 614 26.68 26.50 36.46
CA ALA A 614 25.83 25.41 36.02
C ALA A 614 26.58 24.06 35.96
N GLY A 615 27.83 24.02 36.42
CA GLY A 615 28.73 22.88 36.32
C GLY A 615 29.24 22.64 34.90
N PRO A 616 30.05 21.60 34.67
CA PRO A 616 30.66 21.33 33.35
C PRO A 616 29.64 20.93 32.28
N GLY A 617 29.77 21.48 31.07
CA GLY A 617 28.97 21.12 29.89
C GLY A 617 27.44 21.33 30.01
N PRO A 618 26.96 22.47 30.55
CA PRO A 618 25.55 22.79 30.58
C PRO A 618 25.09 23.04 29.14
N ARG A 619 24.01 22.39 28.69
CA ARG A 619 23.60 22.50 27.28
C ARG A 619 22.18 22.96 27.07
N ARG A 620 21.18 22.39 27.73
CA ARG A 620 19.75 22.66 27.44
C ARG A 620 19.02 23.22 28.66
N ILE A 621 18.07 24.12 28.42
CA ILE A 621 17.28 24.80 29.46
C ILE A 621 15.79 24.43 29.32
N ALA A 622 15.15 24.12 30.43
CA ALA A 622 13.70 24.16 30.57
C ALA A 622 13.34 25.11 31.71
N VAL A 623 12.22 25.80 31.61
CA VAL A 623 11.79 26.80 32.60
C VAL A 623 10.38 26.44 33.05
N ASN A 624 10.11 26.47 34.36
CA ASN A 624 8.76 26.20 34.87
C ASN A 624 7.74 27.30 34.49
N ALA A 625 6.46 27.01 34.68
CA ALA A 625 5.36 27.94 34.38
C ALA A 625 5.52 29.33 35.01
N ALA A 626 5.99 29.40 36.26
CA ALA A 626 6.21 30.64 36.99
C ALA A 626 7.44 31.44 36.52
N ARG A 627 8.30 30.83 35.69
CA ARG A 627 9.55 31.37 35.16
C ARG A 627 10.57 31.78 36.21
N ASP A 628 10.49 31.20 37.41
CA ASP A 628 11.41 31.45 38.51
C ASP A 628 12.46 30.35 38.69
N LYS A 629 12.31 29.22 37.99
CA LYS A 629 13.28 28.10 38.01
C LYS A 629 13.66 27.64 36.62
N ALA A 630 14.96 27.54 36.40
CA ALA A 630 15.57 26.93 35.22
C ALA A 630 16.12 25.54 35.55
N TYR A 631 15.85 24.58 34.68
CA TYR A 631 16.33 23.20 34.73
C TYR A 631 17.33 23.01 33.60
N ILE A 632 18.59 22.83 33.96
CA ILE A 632 19.71 22.81 33.02
C ILE A 632 20.25 21.40 32.90
N SER A 633 20.09 20.81 31.72
CA SER A 633 20.67 19.51 31.41
C SER A 633 22.18 19.64 31.19
N ARG A 634 22.96 18.84 31.91
CA ARG A 634 24.36 18.60 31.57
C ARG A 634 24.41 17.60 30.43
N PHE A 635 24.92 18.02 29.28
CA PHE A 635 24.83 17.22 28.06
C PHE A 635 25.58 15.90 28.18
N ILE A 636 26.82 15.97 28.67
CA ILE A 636 27.65 14.80 28.90
C ILE A 636 27.61 14.45 30.39
N THR A 637 27.19 13.22 30.64
CA THR A 637 27.16 12.64 31.98
C THR A 637 28.59 12.50 32.52
N PRO A 638 28.86 12.80 33.80
CA PRO A 638 30.18 12.54 34.36
C PRO A 638 30.63 11.07 34.20
N PRO A 639 31.94 10.78 34.12
CA PRO A 639 32.43 9.40 34.08
C PRO A 639 31.93 8.60 35.30
N ILE A 640 31.52 7.35 35.07
CA ILE A 640 31.10 6.47 36.17
C ILE A 640 32.31 5.96 36.96
N ARG A 641 32.07 5.41 38.16
CA ARG A 641 33.15 4.89 39.00
C ARG A 641 33.93 3.79 38.26
N GLY A 642 35.24 3.95 38.16
CA GLY A 642 36.12 2.98 37.52
C GLY A 642 36.24 3.14 36.00
N GLU A 643 35.41 3.96 35.35
CA GLU A 643 35.49 4.24 33.91
C GLU A 643 36.82 4.92 33.54
N SER A 644 37.28 5.85 34.37
CA SER A 644 38.56 6.55 34.22
C SER A 644 39.72 5.84 34.93
N THR A 645 39.72 4.50 35.02
CA THR A 645 40.78 3.75 35.73
C THR A 645 41.29 2.57 34.92
N ALA A 646 42.52 2.14 35.20
CA ALA A 646 43.15 0.98 34.56
C ALA A 646 42.56 -0.38 35.01
N ALA A 647 41.72 -0.39 36.04
CA ALA A 647 41.02 -1.57 36.58
C ALA A 647 39.50 -1.31 36.50
N PRO A 648 38.90 -1.46 35.31
CA PRO A 648 37.49 -1.13 35.11
C PRO A 648 36.61 -1.96 36.05
N SER A 649 35.66 -1.31 36.73
CA SER A 649 34.65 -2.01 37.54
C SER A 649 33.41 -2.30 36.69
N ALA A 650 32.89 -3.52 36.79
CA ALA A 650 31.66 -3.96 36.11
C ALA A 650 30.37 -3.66 36.91
N GLU A 651 30.47 -3.03 38.09
CA GLU A 651 29.32 -2.90 39.00
C GLU A 651 28.53 -1.60 38.80
N ALA A 652 27.26 -1.73 38.43
CA ALA A 652 26.29 -0.62 38.38
C ALA A 652 25.85 -0.11 39.77
N LYS A 653 26.20 -0.80 40.88
CA LYS A 653 25.74 -0.47 42.24
C LYS A 653 26.89 0.03 43.12
N PRO A 654 26.68 1.06 43.97
CA PRO A 654 27.57 1.32 45.09
C PRO A 654 27.50 0.13 46.05
N THR A 655 28.65 -0.46 46.38
CA THR A 655 28.76 -1.51 47.38
C THR A 655 28.17 -1.02 48.70
N LYS A 656 26.99 -1.54 49.07
CA LYS A 656 26.49 -1.42 50.44
C LYS A 656 27.52 -2.11 51.33
N LYS A 657 28.20 -1.35 52.21
CA LYS A 657 29.01 -1.92 53.30
C LYS A 657 28.18 -3.03 53.94
N LYS A 658 28.67 -4.28 53.90
CA LYS A 658 28.02 -5.45 54.51
C LYS A 658 27.75 -5.16 56.00
N LYS A 659 26.54 -4.70 56.34
CA LYS A 659 26.02 -4.84 57.70
C LYS A 659 25.70 -6.32 57.88
N LYS A 660 26.46 -7.00 58.76
CA LYS A 660 26.11 -8.34 59.28
C LYS A 660 24.62 -8.33 59.67
N LYS A 661 23.79 -9.16 59.03
CA LYS A 661 22.43 -9.42 59.47
C LYS A 661 22.35 -10.80 60.11
N ASN A 662 21.85 -10.81 61.34
CA ASN A 662 21.33 -11.98 62.02
C ASN A 662 20.05 -12.48 61.32
N LYS A 663 19.80 -13.77 61.50
CA LYS A 663 18.88 -14.65 60.76
C LYS A 663 17.41 -14.55 61.24
N LYS A 664 16.51 -15.09 60.38
CA LYS A 664 15.04 -15.31 60.48
C LYS A 664 14.19 -14.07 60.21
N GLY A 665 13.08 -14.11 59.47
CA GLY A 665 12.31 -15.14 58.76
C GLY A 665 11.03 -14.45 58.23
N ASP A 666 10.34 -15.11 57.30
CA ASP A 666 8.93 -14.93 56.91
C ASP A 666 8.59 -14.13 55.62
N ASP A 667 7.76 -14.80 54.83
CA ASP A 667 7.01 -14.38 53.65
C ASP A 667 6.34 -13.02 53.77
N LYS A 668 6.35 -12.24 52.67
CA LYS A 668 5.22 -11.37 52.29
C LYS A 668 5.29 -10.87 50.85
N LEU A 669 4.16 -11.03 50.17
CA LEU A 669 3.76 -10.47 48.89
C LEU A 669 4.10 -8.97 48.73
N ALA A 670 4.29 -8.61 47.46
CA ALA A 670 4.27 -7.28 46.85
C ALA A 670 3.68 -6.17 47.73
N LYS A 671 4.55 -5.30 48.23
CA LYS A 671 4.19 -3.96 48.69
C LYS A 671 4.57 -2.95 47.61
N SER A 672 3.61 -2.09 47.29
CA SER A 672 3.73 -0.88 46.48
C SER A 672 5.07 -0.17 46.71
N ALA A 673 5.73 0.18 45.61
CA ALA A 673 7.03 0.83 45.55
C ALA A 673 7.11 2.04 46.49
N ALA A 674 8.00 1.96 47.48
CA ALA A 674 8.56 3.15 48.10
C ALA A 674 9.34 3.95 47.02
N PRO A 675 9.44 5.29 47.14
CA PRO A 675 10.27 6.07 46.23
C PRO A 675 11.68 5.46 46.16
N SER A 676 12.16 5.20 44.95
CA SER A 676 13.52 4.71 44.74
C SER A 676 14.48 5.70 45.42
N PRO A 677 15.46 5.23 46.22
CA PRO A 677 16.44 6.14 46.81
C PRO A 677 17.13 6.93 45.69
N ALA A 678 17.33 8.24 45.90
CA ALA A 678 18.01 9.11 44.96
C ALA A 678 19.30 8.45 44.45
N ALA A 679 19.45 8.36 43.12
CA ALA A 679 20.68 7.86 42.54
C ALA A 679 21.85 8.76 42.96
N ALA A 680 22.95 8.14 43.39
CA ALA A 680 24.14 8.88 43.82
C ALA A 680 25.01 9.36 42.65
N PHE A 681 24.80 8.82 41.45
CA PHE A 681 25.53 9.15 40.23
C PHE A 681 24.69 8.87 38.98
N GLY A 682 25.01 9.52 37.86
CA GLY A 682 24.30 9.40 36.59
C GLY A 682 24.28 10.71 35.82
N GLY A 683 23.35 10.85 34.88
CA GLY A 683 23.09 12.13 34.21
C GLY A 683 22.60 13.18 35.19
N GLU A 684 22.77 14.46 34.89
CA GLU A 684 22.48 15.52 35.85
C GLU A 684 21.63 16.65 35.25
N ILE A 685 20.59 17.05 35.98
CA ILE A 685 19.84 18.29 35.77
C ILE A 685 20.12 19.24 36.93
N ARG A 686 20.66 20.43 36.64
CA ARG A 686 20.88 21.49 37.63
C ARG A 686 19.65 22.38 37.69
N VAL A 687 19.06 22.50 38.88
CA VAL A 687 17.95 23.42 39.14
C VAL A 687 18.55 24.72 39.65
N ILE A 688 18.32 25.79 38.90
CA ILE A 688 18.88 27.12 39.17
C ILE A 688 17.73 28.11 39.30
N GLY A 689 17.74 28.91 40.38
CA GLY A 689 16.81 30.02 40.57
C GLY A 689 17.26 31.28 39.83
N LEU A 690 16.45 32.33 39.83
CA LEU A 690 16.77 33.60 39.16
C LEU A 690 17.99 34.35 39.74
N SER A 691 18.52 33.93 40.89
CA SER A 691 19.79 34.44 41.41
C SER A 691 21.03 33.87 40.71
N GLY A 692 20.86 32.89 39.81
CA GLY A 692 21.95 32.14 39.18
C GLY A 692 22.56 31.06 40.08
N MET A 693 22.04 30.87 41.30
CA MET A 693 22.55 29.86 42.23
C MET A 693 21.89 28.50 42.03
N VAL A 694 22.68 27.43 42.12
CA VAL A 694 22.17 26.05 42.10
C VAL A 694 21.39 25.77 43.38
N GLU A 695 20.09 25.54 43.23
CA GLU A 695 19.21 25.14 44.33
C GLU A 695 19.24 23.63 44.56
N ARG A 696 19.39 22.86 43.48
CA ARG A 696 19.33 21.39 43.51
C ARG A 696 20.02 20.77 42.31
N THR A 697 20.49 19.54 42.48
CA THR A 697 20.92 18.66 41.38
C THR A 697 20.04 17.43 41.38
N ILE A 698 19.36 17.17 40.26
CA ILE A 698 18.57 15.96 40.04
C ILE A 698 19.46 14.99 39.26
N VAL A 699 19.63 13.79 39.79
CA VAL A 699 20.44 12.74 39.18
C VAL A 699 19.54 11.76 38.44
N LEU A 700 19.82 11.55 37.15
CA LEU A 700 19.23 10.52 36.30
C LEU A 700 20.11 9.26 36.36
N GLY A 701 19.71 8.29 37.18
CA GLY A 701 20.54 7.15 37.57
C GLY A 701 20.81 6.16 36.43
N PRO A 702 21.81 5.28 36.57
CA PRO A 702 21.98 4.17 35.62
C PRO A 702 20.80 3.19 35.67
N SER A 703 20.48 2.57 34.54
CA SER A 703 19.62 1.39 34.48
C SER A 703 20.45 0.15 34.82
N ASP A 704 19.89 -0.79 35.59
CA ASP A 704 20.43 -2.13 35.81
C ASP A 704 19.59 -3.23 35.13
N ALA A 705 18.78 -2.85 34.14
CA ALA A 705 18.00 -3.79 33.35
C ALA A 705 18.90 -4.80 32.62
N VAL A 706 18.37 -6.01 32.42
CA VAL A 706 19.12 -7.08 31.75
C VAL A 706 19.26 -6.75 30.27
N ASP A 707 20.48 -6.87 29.74
CA ASP A 707 20.73 -6.78 28.30
C ASP A 707 19.96 -7.90 27.57
N THR A 708 18.97 -7.51 26.78
CA THR A 708 18.13 -8.37 25.93
C THR A 708 18.00 -7.73 24.54
N GLU A 709 17.07 -8.20 23.71
CA GLU A 709 16.74 -7.55 22.45
C GLU A 709 15.90 -6.27 22.66
N VAL A 710 15.08 -6.23 23.73
CA VAL A 710 14.08 -5.17 23.98
C VAL A 710 14.36 -4.30 25.20
N SER A 711 15.50 -4.51 25.86
CA SER A 711 15.90 -3.79 27.06
C SER A 711 17.42 -3.91 27.27
N GLY A 712 18.02 -2.92 27.91
CA GLY A 712 19.42 -2.98 28.32
C GLY A 712 19.77 -2.08 29.49
N ARG A 713 20.94 -2.31 30.09
CA ARG A 713 21.50 -1.40 31.11
C ARG A 713 22.29 -0.26 30.46
N GLY A 714 22.64 0.72 31.28
CA GLY A 714 23.52 1.80 30.87
C GLY A 714 23.30 3.06 31.69
N VAL A 715 23.97 4.13 31.29
CA VAL A 715 23.86 5.45 31.92
C VAL A 715 23.27 6.46 30.93
N PRO A 716 22.29 7.30 31.34
CA PRO A 716 21.83 8.39 30.50
C PRO A 716 23.00 9.28 30.08
N ASN A 717 23.05 9.70 28.83
CA ASN A 717 24.03 10.64 28.26
C ASN A 717 23.38 11.42 27.11
N TYR A 718 23.98 12.50 26.64
CA TYR A 718 23.38 13.45 25.69
C TYR A 718 21.99 13.95 26.14
N LEU A 719 21.93 14.47 27.36
CA LEU A 719 20.67 14.92 27.95
C LEU A 719 20.15 16.14 27.18
N GLY A 720 18.93 16.03 26.64
CA GLY A 720 18.23 17.11 25.95
C GLY A 720 17.39 17.99 26.90
N ALA A 721 16.58 18.87 26.32
CA ALA A 721 15.71 19.76 27.10
C ALA A 721 14.55 18.99 27.73
N MET A 722 14.26 19.27 29.00
CA MET A 722 13.17 18.64 29.72
C MET A 722 11.81 19.19 29.26
N ALA A 723 10.86 18.32 28.92
CA ALA A 723 9.45 18.70 28.76
C ALA A 723 8.73 18.62 30.11
N ILE A 724 8.17 19.73 30.59
CA ILE A 724 7.46 19.79 31.87
C ILE A 724 5.96 19.54 31.62
N SER A 725 5.37 18.62 32.38
CA SER A 725 3.95 18.28 32.30
C SER A 725 3.08 19.50 32.60
N PRO A 726 1.88 19.61 32.00
CA PRO A 726 0.99 20.77 32.19
C PRO A 726 0.73 21.15 33.66
N ASP A 727 0.63 20.16 34.55
CA ASP A 727 0.45 20.38 35.99
C ASP A 727 1.71 20.86 36.75
N GLY A 728 2.86 20.96 36.06
CA GLY A 728 4.15 21.36 36.62
C GLY A 728 4.80 20.33 37.56
N LYS A 729 4.26 19.12 37.67
CA LYS A 729 4.70 18.12 38.68
C LYS A 729 5.67 17.09 38.14
N THR A 730 5.71 16.87 36.83
CA THR A 730 6.57 15.87 36.19
C THR A 730 7.40 16.51 35.09
N GLY A 731 8.64 16.08 34.94
CA GLY A 731 9.52 16.42 33.83
C GLY A 731 9.93 15.18 33.04
N TRP A 732 10.11 15.31 31.73
CA TRP A 732 10.56 14.24 30.84
C TRP A 732 11.84 14.68 30.12
N VAL A 733 12.94 13.97 30.35
CA VAL A 733 14.26 14.30 29.79
C VAL A 733 14.62 13.29 28.69
N PRO A 734 14.78 13.73 27.43
CA PRO A 734 15.22 12.88 26.34
C PRO A 734 16.74 12.67 26.42
N SER A 735 17.21 11.47 26.10
CA SER A 735 18.64 11.15 26.11
C SER A 735 18.93 9.87 25.31
N LYS A 736 20.21 9.55 25.16
CA LYS A 736 20.67 8.18 24.89
C LYS A 736 21.09 7.52 26.20
N MET A 737 21.17 6.20 26.22
CA MET A 737 21.68 5.40 27.32
C MET A 737 22.91 4.65 26.84
N ASP A 738 24.08 5.00 27.38
CA ASP A 738 25.36 4.41 27.01
C ASP A 738 25.67 3.21 27.91
N ASN A 739 25.86 2.03 27.33
CA ASN A 739 26.17 0.82 28.08
C ASN A 739 27.67 0.65 28.32
N VAL A 740 28.26 1.63 29.03
CA VAL A 740 29.68 1.60 29.44
C VAL A 740 29.99 0.53 30.50
N TYR A 741 29.03 -0.31 30.88
CA TYR A 741 29.23 -1.48 31.73
C TYR A 741 29.58 -2.74 30.94
N ARG A 742 29.27 -2.77 29.64
CA ARG A 742 29.48 -3.90 28.76
C ARG A 742 30.87 -3.85 28.12
N GLY A 743 31.52 -5.00 27.98
CA GLY A 743 32.83 -5.14 27.35
C GLY A 743 33.66 -6.30 27.89
N MET A 744 34.63 -6.79 27.11
CA MET A 744 35.42 -7.98 27.48
C MET A 744 36.27 -7.78 28.75
N LEU A 745 36.75 -6.57 29.02
CA LEU A 745 37.47 -6.21 30.25
C LEU A 745 36.54 -5.80 31.39
N ARG A 746 35.25 -5.61 31.09
CA ARG A 746 34.21 -5.23 32.06
C ARG A 746 33.43 -6.45 32.52
N ASP A 747 32.35 -6.78 31.83
CA ASP A 747 31.45 -7.88 32.17
C ASP A 747 31.73 -9.18 31.39
N GLY A 748 32.76 -9.16 30.54
CA GLY A 748 33.16 -10.30 29.71
C GLY A 748 32.31 -10.50 28.46
N GLN A 749 31.38 -9.59 28.15
CA GLN A 749 30.53 -9.65 26.97
C GLN A 749 30.99 -8.65 25.91
N PRO A 750 31.07 -9.01 24.62
CA PRO A 750 31.40 -8.06 23.58
C PRO A 750 30.29 -7.02 23.42
N LEU A 751 30.66 -5.78 23.09
CA LEU A 751 29.71 -4.79 22.60
C LEU A 751 28.99 -5.33 21.36
N ASN A 752 27.73 -4.94 21.19
CA ASN A 752 26.92 -5.32 20.05
C ASN A 752 25.97 -4.17 19.66
N PHE A 753 25.38 -4.26 18.47
CA PHE A 753 24.59 -3.18 17.91
C PHE A 753 23.39 -2.76 18.79
N GLN A 754 22.70 -3.69 19.46
CA GLN A 754 21.45 -3.41 20.19
C GLN A 754 21.61 -3.01 21.67
N ASN A 755 22.77 -3.31 22.28
CA ASN A 755 23.04 -3.04 23.70
C ASN A 755 24.22 -2.08 23.93
N THR A 756 24.75 -1.42 22.90
CA THR A 756 25.81 -0.41 23.08
C THR A 756 25.23 0.96 23.44
N VAL A 757 24.21 1.39 22.69
CA VAL A 757 23.44 2.63 22.95
C VAL A 757 21.95 2.33 22.78
N ARG A 758 21.09 2.99 23.59
CA ARG A 758 19.63 2.88 23.48
C ARG A 758 18.96 4.23 23.71
N ALA A 759 17.91 4.54 22.96
CA ALA A 759 17.12 5.75 23.13
C ALA A 759 16.28 5.67 24.42
N ILE A 760 16.33 6.68 25.28
CA ILE A 760 15.54 6.70 26.52
C ILE A 760 14.89 8.06 26.79
N VAL A 761 13.77 8.03 27.53
CA VAL A 761 13.17 9.22 28.13
C VAL A 761 13.04 9.02 29.64
N SER A 762 13.76 9.82 30.41
CA SER A 762 13.80 9.76 31.88
C SER A 762 12.68 10.60 32.49
N ARG A 763 11.96 10.05 33.48
CA ARG A 763 10.89 10.75 34.19
C ARG A 763 11.41 11.34 35.50
N VAL A 764 11.19 12.64 35.71
CA VAL A 764 11.53 13.36 36.94
C VAL A 764 10.26 13.77 37.65
N ASP A 765 10.16 13.46 38.94
CA ASP A 765 9.15 14.04 39.81
C ASP A 765 9.67 15.39 40.32
N LEU A 766 9.06 16.48 39.86
CA LEU A 766 9.48 17.85 40.19
C LEU A 766 9.07 18.27 41.61
N THR A 767 8.14 17.55 42.25
CA THR A 767 7.74 17.82 43.63
C THR A 767 8.80 17.31 44.61
N THR A 768 9.37 16.13 44.34
CA THR A 768 10.45 15.55 45.13
C THR A 768 11.84 15.99 44.64
N GLY A 769 11.95 16.36 43.36
CA GLY A 769 13.21 16.63 42.68
C GLY A 769 14.07 15.37 42.50
N LEU A 770 13.44 14.22 42.29
CA LEU A 770 14.09 12.93 42.08
C LEU A 770 13.63 12.30 40.76
N GLU A 771 14.49 11.49 40.16
CA GLU A 771 14.08 10.64 39.05
C GLU A 771 13.16 9.51 39.55
N ASP A 772 12.05 9.29 38.84
CA ASP A 772 11.28 8.05 38.91
C ASP A 772 11.82 7.05 37.87
N LEU A 773 12.92 6.39 38.23
CA LEU A 773 13.61 5.44 37.36
C LEU A 773 12.69 4.31 36.86
N SER A 774 11.71 3.90 37.66
CA SER A 774 10.75 2.85 37.29
C SER A 774 9.82 3.25 36.15
N SER A 775 9.75 4.54 35.85
CA SER A 775 8.91 5.13 34.80
C SER A 775 9.74 5.70 33.64
N ARG A 776 11.06 5.46 33.62
CA ARG A 776 11.88 5.70 32.44
C ARG A 776 11.38 4.80 31.30
N ILE A 777 11.27 5.38 30.12
CA ILE A 777 10.86 4.67 28.90
C ILE A 777 12.12 4.38 28.09
N ASP A 778 12.38 3.10 27.82
CA ASP A 778 13.32 2.61 26.81
C ASP A 778 12.59 2.53 25.47
N VAL A 779 13.05 3.31 24.50
CA VAL A 779 12.45 3.39 23.17
C VAL A 779 13.20 2.43 22.27
N ASP A 780 12.73 1.18 22.25
CA ASP A 780 13.36 0.04 21.57
C ASP A 780 13.68 0.31 20.09
N ASN A 781 14.70 -0.33 19.51
CA ASN A 781 15.10 -0.12 18.10
C ASN A 781 15.33 1.36 17.74
N ALA A 782 15.99 2.10 18.63
CA ALA A 782 16.45 3.47 18.43
C ALA A 782 17.66 3.78 19.32
N GLY A 783 18.55 4.65 18.84
CA GLY A 783 19.79 5.02 19.55
C GLY A 783 19.71 6.26 20.42
N VAL A 784 19.01 7.30 19.95
CA VAL A 784 19.02 8.63 20.58
C VAL A 784 17.63 9.27 20.53
N VAL A 785 17.12 9.71 21.69
CA VAL A 785 16.04 10.70 21.73
C VAL A 785 16.66 12.10 21.88
N SER A 786 16.47 12.95 20.89
CA SER A 786 17.09 14.30 20.83
C SER A 786 16.22 15.40 21.45
N ALA A 787 14.89 15.23 21.36
CA ALA A 787 13.90 16.18 21.88
C ALA A 787 12.60 15.48 22.26
N VAL A 788 11.88 16.04 23.23
CA VAL A 788 10.53 15.60 23.59
C VAL A 788 9.57 16.78 23.72
N ALA A 789 8.29 16.53 23.48
CA ALA A 789 7.20 17.46 23.74
C ALA A 789 6.03 16.72 24.39
N ILE A 790 5.40 17.32 25.40
CA ILE A 790 4.22 16.74 26.06
C ILE A 790 2.96 17.46 25.62
N HIS A 791 1.90 16.71 25.31
CA HIS A 791 0.62 17.27 24.91
C HIS A 791 -0.04 18.04 26.08
N PRO A 792 -0.84 19.12 25.85
CA PRO A 792 -1.46 19.93 26.92
C PRO A 792 -2.41 19.19 27.85
N ASN A 793 -2.93 18.03 27.44
CA ASN A 793 -3.70 17.16 28.34
C ASN A 793 -2.80 16.22 29.18
N GLY A 794 -1.51 16.14 28.92
CA GLY A 794 -0.55 15.27 29.61
C GLY A 794 -0.66 13.76 29.28
N ALA A 795 -1.60 13.36 28.43
CA ALA A 795 -1.84 11.94 28.11
C ALA A 795 -0.89 11.38 27.04
N TYR A 796 -0.25 12.25 26.25
CA TYR A 796 0.68 11.86 25.19
C TYR A 796 2.01 12.60 25.34
N LEU A 797 3.10 11.86 25.16
CA LEU A 797 4.46 12.37 25.08
C LEU A 797 5.02 12.03 23.69
N PHE A 798 5.64 13.00 23.03
CA PHE A 798 6.25 12.85 21.71
C PHE A 798 7.76 12.89 21.86
N ALA A 799 8.47 11.98 21.18
CA ALA A 799 9.92 11.85 21.25
C ALA A 799 10.52 11.84 19.83
N ALA A 800 11.42 12.78 19.54
CA ALA A 800 12.14 12.82 18.28
C ALA A 800 13.30 11.83 18.32
N LEU A 801 13.26 10.84 17.44
CA LEU A 801 14.27 9.80 17.32
C LEU A 801 15.22 10.15 16.18
N GLU A 802 16.34 10.77 16.54
CA GLU A 802 17.25 11.44 15.60
C GLU A 802 17.81 10.46 14.57
N THR A 803 18.24 9.28 15.03
CA THR A 803 18.91 8.29 14.18
C THR A 803 17.94 7.46 13.33
N THR A 804 16.65 7.45 13.69
CA THR A 804 15.63 6.61 13.04
C THR A 804 14.60 7.38 12.22
N ARG A 805 14.76 8.71 12.06
CA ARG A 805 13.92 9.56 11.19
C ARG A 805 12.43 9.53 11.56
N THR A 806 12.13 9.40 12.84
CA THR A 806 10.76 9.20 13.34
C THR A 806 10.47 10.05 14.56
N VAL A 807 9.19 10.31 14.80
CA VAL A 807 8.67 10.78 16.08
C VAL A 807 7.90 9.64 16.74
N ALA A 808 8.36 9.15 17.89
CA ALA A 808 7.62 8.19 18.68
C ALA A 808 6.52 8.90 19.49
N VAL A 809 5.35 8.28 19.56
CA VAL A 809 4.22 8.69 20.40
C VAL A 809 4.15 7.72 21.57
N LEU A 810 4.31 8.24 22.77
CA LEU A 810 4.45 7.49 24.01
C LEU A 810 3.25 7.74 24.93
N ASP A 811 2.85 6.71 25.65
CA ASP A 811 1.96 6.81 26.82
C ASP A 811 2.84 7.00 28.07
N PRO A 812 2.93 8.23 28.62
CA PRO A 812 3.79 8.52 29.76
C PRO A 812 3.35 7.81 31.05
N VAL A 813 2.08 7.43 31.18
CA VAL A 813 1.56 6.75 32.37
C VAL A 813 1.67 5.23 32.22
N GLY A 814 1.36 4.71 31.04
CA GLY A 814 1.50 3.30 30.67
C GLY A 814 2.95 2.87 30.40
N LYS A 815 3.90 3.81 30.34
CA LYS A 815 5.35 3.58 30.19
C LYS A 815 5.71 2.81 28.91
N ARG A 816 5.00 3.10 27.82
CA ARG A 816 5.13 2.35 26.57
C ARG A 816 5.03 3.24 25.34
N GLU A 817 5.62 2.79 24.25
CA GLU A 817 5.39 3.34 22.92
C GLU A 817 4.02 2.91 22.38
N LEU A 818 3.32 3.84 21.72
CA LEU A 818 2.04 3.61 21.05
C LEU A 818 2.21 3.40 19.55
N MET A 819 3.06 4.21 18.92
CA MET A 819 3.34 4.23 17.48
C MET A 819 4.54 5.13 17.16
N ARG A 820 5.02 5.08 15.91
CA ARG A 820 5.97 6.03 15.32
C ARG A 820 5.36 6.71 14.10
N VAL A 821 5.68 8.00 13.94
CA VAL A 821 5.36 8.78 12.75
C VAL A 821 6.67 9.01 11.98
N PRO A 822 6.81 8.49 10.75
CA PRO A 822 7.94 8.82 9.89
C PRO A 822 7.98 10.31 9.58
N VAL A 823 9.16 10.91 9.75
CA VAL A 823 9.45 12.31 9.41
C VAL A 823 10.73 12.35 8.56
N GLY A 824 11.42 13.49 8.52
CA GLY A 824 12.69 13.60 7.83
C GLY A 824 13.89 13.14 8.65
N GLN A 825 15.08 13.28 8.07
CA GLN A 825 16.35 12.87 8.67
C GLN A 825 16.78 13.76 9.84
N ALA A 826 17.31 13.12 10.88
CA ALA A 826 17.78 13.74 12.12
C ALA A 826 16.75 14.73 12.74
N PRO A 827 15.55 14.26 13.09
CA PRO A 827 14.61 15.10 13.83
C PRO A 827 15.24 15.49 15.18
N ASN A 828 15.40 16.79 15.43
CA ASN A 828 16.17 17.28 16.57
C ASN A 828 15.46 18.33 17.44
N ALA A 829 14.26 18.75 17.04
CA ALA A 829 13.40 19.63 17.82
C ALA A 829 11.94 19.28 17.54
N LEU A 830 11.11 19.40 18.58
CA LEU A 830 9.66 19.25 18.51
C LEU A 830 8.99 20.51 19.01
N THR A 831 8.02 21.02 18.26
CA THR A 831 7.22 22.19 18.64
C THR A 831 5.76 21.83 18.55
N LEU A 832 5.08 21.79 19.69
CA LEU A 832 3.65 21.59 19.73
C LEU A 832 2.96 22.95 19.64
N LEU A 833 2.06 23.11 18.67
CA LEU A 833 1.35 24.37 18.47
C LEU A 833 0.25 24.56 19.52
N PRO A 834 -0.15 25.81 19.82
CA PRO A 834 -1.30 26.10 20.66
C PRO A 834 -2.54 25.32 20.23
N GLY A 835 -3.30 24.80 21.21
CA GLY A 835 -4.46 23.94 20.97
C GLY A 835 -4.14 22.45 20.80
N GLY A 836 -2.86 22.06 20.70
CA GLY A 836 -2.43 20.65 20.79
C GLY A 836 -2.69 19.78 19.56
N ARG A 837 -3.36 20.29 18.52
CA ARG A 837 -3.63 19.54 17.28
C ARG A 837 -2.37 19.29 16.44
N TRP A 838 -1.48 20.27 16.35
CA TRP A 838 -0.36 20.23 15.41
C TRP A 838 0.96 20.06 16.15
N LEU A 839 1.72 19.04 15.75
CA LEU A 839 3.10 18.85 16.18
C LEU A 839 4.02 19.11 14.98
N VAL A 840 5.06 19.93 15.17
CA VAL A 840 6.05 20.21 14.15
C VAL A 840 7.39 19.63 14.55
N ALA A 841 7.97 18.79 13.69
CA ALA A 841 9.30 18.22 13.87
C ALA A 841 10.31 18.91 12.94
N HIS A 842 11.45 19.34 13.48
CA HIS A 842 12.55 19.89 12.68
C HIS A 842 13.51 18.80 12.25
N ASN A 843 13.58 18.54 10.94
CA ASN A 843 14.42 17.54 10.31
C ASN A 843 15.73 18.21 9.88
N LEU A 844 16.72 18.23 10.77
CA LEU A 844 17.93 19.01 10.57
C LEU A 844 18.65 18.60 9.28
N MET A 845 18.75 17.31 8.99
CA MET A 845 19.51 16.78 7.86
C MET A 845 18.79 16.90 6.51
N ASP A 846 17.47 17.09 6.51
CA ASP A 846 16.69 17.32 5.29
C ASP A 846 16.43 18.80 5.02
N ARG A 847 16.89 19.69 5.91
CA ARG A 847 16.60 21.14 5.84
C ARG A 847 15.11 21.40 5.72
N SER A 848 14.32 20.73 6.57
CA SER A 848 12.87 20.80 6.51
C SER A 848 12.22 20.69 7.88
N VAL A 849 10.94 21.06 7.94
CA VAL A 849 10.05 20.74 9.06
C VAL A 849 8.89 19.88 8.59
N SER A 850 8.49 18.90 9.39
CA SER A 850 7.31 18.06 9.16
C SER A 850 6.18 18.47 10.11
N MET A 851 5.03 18.82 9.55
CA MET A 851 3.81 19.11 10.31
C MET A 851 2.94 17.85 10.42
N ILE A 852 2.71 17.37 11.63
CA ILE A 852 1.92 16.18 11.94
C ILE A 852 0.56 16.60 12.49
N ASP A 853 -0.53 16.13 11.88
CA ASP A 853 -1.89 16.36 12.37
C ASP A 853 -2.25 15.31 13.41
N LEU A 854 -2.40 15.71 14.67
CA LEU A 854 -2.75 14.83 15.78
C LEU A 854 -4.26 14.61 15.90
N GLN A 855 -5.09 15.26 15.08
CA GLN A 855 -6.54 15.15 15.17
C GLN A 855 -7.08 13.70 15.12
N PRO A 856 -6.60 12.79 14.25
CA PRO A 856 -7.08 11.40 14.24
C PRO A 856 -6.87 10.68 15.59
N LEU A 857 -5.72 10.90 16.23
CA LEU A 857 -5.42 10.35 17.55
C LEU A 857 -6.26 11.01 18.64
N LEU A 858 -6.43 12.33 18.58
CA LEU A 858 -7.14 13.11 19.60
C LEU A 858 -8.67 13.00 19.51
N THR A 859 -9.23 12.75 18.34
CA THR A 859 -10.68 12.71 18.15
C THR A 859 -11.20 11.28 18.07
N ASN A 860 -10.45 10.36 17.46
CA ASN A 860 -10.93 9.01 17.16
C ASN A 860 -10.10 7.92 17.84
N GLY A 861 -9.01 8.26 18.52
CA GLY A 861 -8.09 7.27 19.08
C GLY A 861 -7.37 6.45 18.01
N ASP A 862 -7.29 6.96 16.76
CA ASP A 862 -6.65 6.26 15.64
C ASP A 862 -5.13 6.50 15.68
N ARG A 863 -4.37 5.41 15.60
CA ARG A 863 -2.90 5.42 15.54
C ARG A 863 -2.36 5.66 14.12
N ARG A 864 -3.21 6.01 13.17
CA ARG A 864 -2.79 6.40 11.82
C ARG A 864 -2.59 7.90 11.76
N LEU A 865 -1.39 8.34 12.13
CA LEU A 865 -0.95 9.71 11.94
C LEU A 865 -0.12 9.84 10.67
N ALA A 866 -0.27 10.98 9.99
CA ALA A 866 0.50 11.29 8.79
C ALA A 866 1.08 12.71 8.88
N VAL A 867 2.21 12.91 8.19
CA VAL A 867 2.76 14.24 7.94
C VAL A 867 1.86 14.94 6.94
N ALA A 868 1.16 15.99 7.36
CA ALA A 868 0.27 16.77 6.52
C ALA A 868 1.02 17.72 5.57
N SER A 869 2.25 18.11 5.94
CA SER A 869 3.11 18.97 5.12
C SER A 869 4.57 18.84 5.55
N THR A 870 5.48 18.90 4.57
CA THR A 870 6.91 19.08 4.78
C THR A 870 7.33 20.39 4.13
N ILE A 871 7.97 21.28 4.90
CA ILE A 871 8.31 22.64 4.46
C ILE A 871 9.83 22.81 4.56
N ARG A 872 10.46 23.32 3.49
CA ARG A 872 11.91 23.60 3.50
C ARG A 872 12.25 24.72 4.49
N THR A 873 13.38 24.59 5.17
CA THR A 873 13.90 25.61 6.08
C THR A 873 14.84 26.57 5.36
N ILE A 874 15.65 26.14 4.40
CA ILE A 874 16.63 27.01 3.73
C ILE A 874 16.31 27.24 2.25
N GLY A 875 16.80 28.36 1.72
CA GLY A 875 16.79 28.67 0.28
C GLY A 875 18.05 28.22 -0.45
N THR A 876 19.22 28.26 0.20
CA THR A 876 20.52 27.90 -0.40
C THR A 876 21.33 27.06 0.56
N GLU A 877 21.76 25.87 0.16
CA GLU A 877 22.59 24.99 0.99
C GLU A 877 24.05 25.48 0.99
N LYS A 878 24.64 25.56 2.19
CA LYS A 878 26.04 26.00 2.36
C LYS A 878 27.02 24.85 2.22
N LEU A 879 26.63 23.63 2.60
CA LEU A 879 27.44 22.44 2.40
C LEU A 879 27.46 22.03 0.93
N THR A 880 28.57 21.45 0.47
CA THR A 880 28.57 20.79 -0.83
C THR A 880 27.65 19.56 -0.77
N ALA A 881 27.08 19.16 -1.91
CA ALA A 881 26.18 18.00 -1.96
C ALA A 881 26.82 16.73 -1.37
N THR A 882 28.12 16.51 -1.64
CA THR A 882 28.87 15.37 -1.11
C THR A 882 29.03 15.43 0.41
N VAL A 883 29.36 16.61 0.97
CA VAL A 883 29.51 16.78 2.43
C VAL A 883 28.16 16.64 3.14
N LEU A 884 27.09 17.21 2.57
CA LEU A 884 25.73 17.02 3.09
C LEU A 884 25.35 15.54 3.09
N ARG A 885 25.55 14.84 1.97
CA ARG A 885 25.26 13.40 1.86
C ARG A 885 26.03 12.59 2.90
N GLY A 886 27.32 12.89 3.09
CA GLY A 886 28.14 12.27 4.13
C GLY A 886 27.59 12.49 5.53
N LYS A 887 27.19 13.72 5.84
CA LYS A 887 26.58 14.07 7.12
C LYS A 887 25.24 13.38 7.35
N GLN A 888 24.41 13.25 6.30
CA GLN A 888 23.16 12.51 6.36
C GLN A 888 23.38 11.03 6.71
N LEU A 889 24.37 10.38 6.08
CA LEU A 889 24.77 9.00 6.41
C LEU A 889 25.32 8.90 7.83
N PHE A 890 26.11 9.89 8.27
CA PHE A 890 26.71 9.92 9.61
C PHE A 890 25.65 9.90 10.75
N TYR A 891 24.47 10.46 10.51
CA TYR A 891 23.36 10.49 11.46
C TYR A 891 22.38 9.31 11.33
N ASP A 892 22.46 8.51 10.26
CA ASP A 892 21.43 7.55 9.92
C ASP A 892 21.70 6.16 10.48
N ALA A 893 20.71 5.60 11.17
CA ALA A 893 20.69 4.19 11.59
C ALA A 893 19.59 3.38 10.88
N VAL A 894 18.78 4.00 10.01
CA VAL A 894 17.71 3.31 9.25
C VAL A 894 18.27 2.58 8.04
N ASP A 895 19.30 3.13 7.37
CA ASP A 895 19.95 2.44 6.27
C ASP A 895 20.63 1.17 6.77
N THR A 896 20.16 0.01 6.29
CA THR A 896 20.64 -1.30 6.72
C THR A 896 22.11 -1.56 6.35
N ARG A 897 22.67 -0.75 5.45
CA ARG A 897 24.12 -0.76 5.18
C ARG A 897 24.92 -0.20 6.34
N LEU A 898 24.35 0.74 7.09
CA LEU A 898 25.00 1.40 8.23
C LEU A 898 24.71 0.70 9.56
N ALA A 899 23.49 0.20 9.78
CA ALA A 899 23.10 -0.45 11.03
C ALA A 899 21.98 -1.49 10.85
N ARG A 900 21.96 -2.55 11.67
CA ARG A 900 21.00 -3.66 11.51
C ARG A 900 19.55 -3.32 11.92
N ASP A 901 19.35 -2.57 13.01
CA ASP A 901 18.04 -2.36 13.65
C ASP A 901 17.85 -0.93 14.25
N GLY A 902 18.46 0.11 13.67
CA GLY A 902 18.18 1.51 14.09
C GLY A 902 18.90 2.02 15.35
N TYR A 903 19.73 1.19 15.99
CA TYR A 903 20.37 1.52 17.26
C TYR A 903 21.59 2.45 17.15
N ILE A 904 22.47 2.24 16.18
CA ILE A 904 23.78 2.92 16.15
C ILE A 904 23.93 3.71 14.87
N SER A 905 24.30 4.98 15.00
CA SER A 905 24.88 5.80 13.94
C SER A 905 26.20 6.40 14.43
N CYS A 906 27.02 6.95 13.52
CA CYS A 906 28.25 7.64 13.94
C CYS A 906 27.95 8.81 14.91
N ALA A 907 26.85 9.53 14.68
CA ALA A 907 26.38 10.60 15.56
C ALA A 907 25.99 10.13 16.97
N SER A 908 25.71 8.83 17.16
CA SER A 908 25.40 8.28 18.49
C SER A 908 26.58 8.45 19.46
N CYS A 909 27.82 8.41 18.98
CA CYS A 909 29.01 8.69 19.78
C CYS A 909 29.66 10.04 19.43
N HIS A 910 29.34 10.61 18.27
CA HIS A 910 29.98 11.82 17.75
C HIS A 910 28.99 12.92 17.32
N ASP A 911 28.10 13.38 18.20
CA ASP A 911 27.09 14.40 17.84
C ASP A 911 27.75 15.68 17.28
N ASP A 912 27.37 16.05 16.05
CA ASP A 912 27.96 17.11 15.21
C ASP A 912 29.50 17.05 15.14
N GLY A 913 30.07 15.85 15.23
CA GLY A 913 31.51 15.59 15.20
C GLY A 913 32.23 15.77 16.54
N GLU A 914 31.53 15.99 17.64
CA GLU A 914 32.14 16.07 18.99
C GLU A 914 32.32 14.67 19.59
N GLY A 915 32.73 14.57 20.86
CA GLY A 915 32.84 13.27 21.56
C GLY A 915 31.75 13.11 22.61
N ASP A 916 31.32 11.88 22.85
CA ASP A 916 30.34 11.56 23.91
C ASP A 916 30.90 11.59 25.34
N GLY A 917 32.20 11.81 25.46
CA GLY A 917 32.95 11.84 26.72
C GLY A 917 32.98 10.50 27.45
N ARG A 918 32.74 9.36 26.76
CA ARG A 918 32.75 8.00 27.32
C ARG A 918 34.03 7.23 27.00
N VAL A 919 34.32 6.26 27.85
CA VAL A 919 35.37 5.25 27.63
C VAL A 919 34.74 3.90 27.33
N TRP A 920 34.72 3.56 26.05
CA TRP A 920 34.19 2.31 25.52
C TRP A 920 35.19 1.16 25.64
N ASP A 921 34.70 -0.04 25.90
CA ASP A 921 35.53 -1.25 25.90
C ASP A 921 35.45 -1.95 24.53
N LEU A 922 36.39 -1.60 23.67
CA LEU A 922 36.54 -2.13 22.32
C LEU A 922 37.50 -3.33 22.28
N THR A 923 37.75 -4.00 23.41
CA THR A 923 38.63 -5.19 23.47
C THR A 923 38.15 -6.32 22.57
N GLY A 924 36.83 -6.50 22.41
CA GLY A 924 36.26 -7.46 21.47
C GLY A 924 36.67 -7.22 20.01
N PHE A 925 37.05 -5.98 19.67
CA PHE A 925 37.56 -5.58 18.36
C PHE A 925 39.09 -5.46 18.33
N GLY A 926 39.77 -5.84 19.42
CA GLY A 926 41.22 -5.76 19.57
C GLY A 926 41.75 -4.41 20.05
N GLU A 927 40.91 -3.38 20.22
CA GLU A 927 41.39 -2.03 20.58
C GLU A 927 41.48 -1.82 22.10
N GLY A 928 40.83 -2.58 22.97
CA GLY A 928 40.90 -2.30 24.42
C GLY A 928 40.02 -1.13 24.84
N LEU A 929 40.30 -0.51 25.99
CA LEU A 929 39.58 0.69 26.43
C LEU A 929 39.92 1.89 25.53
N ARG A 930 38.88 2.57 25.05
CA ARG A 930 38.98 3.70 24.13
C ARG A 930 38.09 4.85 24.57
N ASN A 931 38.73 5.98 24.87
CA ASN A 931 38.06 7.25 25.03
C ASN A 931 37.66 7.80 23.67
N THR A 932 36.37 8.17 23.54
CA THR A 932 35.84 8.78 22.32
C THR A 932 36.52 10.11 22.05
N ILE A 933 37.16 10.26 20.89
CA ILE A 933 37.79 11.51 20.48
C ILE A 933 36.77 12.46 19.85
N SER A 934 36.96 13.77 20.00
CA SER A 934 36.25 14.74 19.16
C SER A 934 36.83 14.68 17.74
N LEU A 935 35.99 14.64 16.72
CA LEU A 935 36.42 14.71 15.31
C LEU A 935 36.63 16.17 14.84
N GLN A 936 36.07 17.13 15.57
CA GLN A 936 36.28 18.56 15.29
C GLN A 936 37.76 18.93 15.29
N GLY A 937 38.19 19.68 14.28
CA GLY A 937 39.57 20.10 14.09
C GLY A 937 40.50 19.05 13.45
N HIS A 938 40.06 17.80 13.28
CA HIS A 938 40.92 16.72 12.76
C HIS A 938 41.00 16.71 11.23
N GLY A 939 39.94 17.17 10.54
CA GLY A 939 39.92 17.23 9.08
C GLY A 939 40.12 15.88 8.40
N GLY A 940 39.56 14.81 8.96
CA GLY A 940 39.80 13.44 8.49
C GLY A 940 41.27 13.05 8.68
N MET A 941 41.99 12.84 7.58
CA MET A 941 43.40 12.45 7.59
C MET A 941 44.38 13.63 7.72
N ALA A 942 43.89 14.87 7.88
CA ALA A 942 44.75 16.06 7.92
C ALA A 942 45.75 16.07 9.08
N GLN A 943 45.49 15.28 10.13
CA GLN A 943 46.38 15.09 11.27
C GLN A 943 47.09 13.73 11.29
N GLY A 944 47.12 12.99 10.18
CA GLY A 944 47.78 11.69 10.10
C GLY A 944 46.80 10.52 10.26
N PHE A 945 47.30 9.39 10.78
CA PHE A 945 46.51 8.16 10.90
C PHE A 945 45.40 8.29 11.95
N LEU A 946 44.31 7.56 11.74
CA LEU A 946 43.17 7.53 12.66
C LEU A 946 43.34 6.38 13.66
N HIS A 947 42.52 6.46 14.72
CA HIS A 947 42.64 5.69 15.96
C HIS A 947 43.92 5.95 16.75
N TRP A 948 43.79 5.76 18.07
CA TRP A 948 44.92 5.79 19.01
C TRP A 948 46.02 4.78 18.66
N THR A 949 45.70 3.68 17.99
CA THR A 949 46.68 2.67 17.54
C THR A 949 47.32 3.01 16.20
N GLY A 950 46.88 4.08 15.52
CA GLY A 950 47.37 4.49 14.21
C GLY A 950 47.28 3.34 13.21
N ASN A 951 46.12 2.69 13.13
CA ASN A 951 45.87 1.55 12.25
C ASN A 951 44.90 1.86 11.11
N PHE A 952 44.40 3.09 11.00
CA PHE A 952 43.48 3.50 9.94
C PHE A 952 44.18 4.59 9.10
N ASP A 953 44.37 4.34 7.81
CA ASP A 953 45.07 5.24 6.88
C ASP A 953 44.13 5.89 5.86
N GLU A 954 42.82 5.70 6.03
CA GLU A 954 41.75 6.43 5.38
C GLU A 954 40.49 6.42 6.26
N VAL A 955 39.61 7.43 6.15
CA VAL A 955 38.34 7.44 6.90
C VAL A 955 37.45 6.25 6.48
N GLN A 956 37.60 5.79 5.24
CA GLN A 956 36.86 4.67 4.68
C GLN A 956 37.13 3.35 5.42
N ASP A 957 38.20 3.23 6.22
CA ASP A 957 38.45 2.06 7.08
C ASP A 957 37.34 1.82 8.12
N PHE A 958 36.55 2.85 8.46
CA PHE A 958 35.38 2.73 9.33
C PHE A 958 34.26 1.85 8.74
N GLU A 959 34.32 1.50 7.44
CA GLU A 959 33.48 0.45 6.83
C GLU A 959 33.49 -0.85 7.65
N LYS A 960 34.64 -1.21 8.25
CA LYS A 960 34.74 -2.38 9.10
C LYS A 960 33.94 -2.25 10.40
N GLN A 961 33.94 -1.07 11.03
CA GLN A 961 33.16 -0.84 12.26
C GLN A 961 31.66 -0.74 11.98
N ILE A 962 31.26 -0.20 10.83
CA ILE A 962 29.87 -0.23 10.35
C ILE A 962 29.36 -1.68 10.31
N ARG A 963 30.17 -2.59 9.77
CA ARG A 963 29.83 -4.01 9.66
C ARG A 963 29.86 -4.73 11.01
N ASP A 964 30.93 -4.56 11.77
CA ASP A 964 31.18 -5.39 12.96
C ASP A 964 30.45 -4.90 14.23
N LEU A 965 30.38 -3.58 14.45
CA LEU A 965 29.80 -3.00 15.66
C LEU A 965 28.33 -2.64 15.47
N ALA A 966 28.00 -1.91 14.40
CA ALA A 966 26.62 -1.50 14.11
C ALA A 966 25.79 -2.61 13.42
N GLY A 967 26.45 -3.67 12.96
CA GLY A 967 25.80 -4.82 12.32
C GLY A 967 25.29 -4.54 10.90
N GLY A 968 25.72 -3.44 10.28
CA GLY A 968 25.31 -3.05 8.93
C GLY A 968 25.92 -3.93 7.85
N THR A 969 25.34 -3.95 6.65
CA THR A 969 25.90 -4.69 5.51
C THR A 969 27.06 -3.96 4.82
N GLY A 970 27.39 -2.74 5.26
CA GLY A 970 28.43 -1.87 4.70
C GLY A 970 28.02 -1.04 3.48
N LEU A 971 28.68 0.10 3.30
CA LEU A 971 28.43 1.05 2.19
C LEU A 971 29.15 0.63 0.89
N MET A 972 30.11 -0.30 0.99
CA MET A 972 30.72 -0.95 -0.17
C MET A 972 30.03 -2.28 -0.49
N THR A 973 30.13 -2.74 -1.74
CA THR A 973 29.68 -4.10 -2.07
C THR A 973 30.56 -5.13 -1.36
N GLU A 974 29.97 -6.26 -0.96
CA GLU A 974 30.70 -7.35 -0.31
C GLU A 974 31.90 -7.81 -1.14
N ALA A 975 31.71 -7.95 -2.46
CA ALA A 975 32.77 -8.35 -3.38
C ALA A 975 33.94 -7.34 -3.40
N ALA A 976 33.66 -6.03 -3.37
CA ALA A 976 34.72 -5.02 -3.31
C ALA A 976 35.41 -5.00 -1.94
N TYR A 977 34.67 -5.18 -0.85
CA TYR A 977 35.22 -5.20 0.51
C TYR A 977 36.15 -6.39 0.74
N LEU A 978 35.80 -7.57 0.21
CA LEU A 978 36.61 -8.79 0.33
C LEU A 978 37.73 -8.91 -0.72
N ALA A 979 37.81 -7.99 -1.68
CA ALA A 979 38.82 -8.04 -2.73
C ALA A 979 40.22 -7.70 -2.19
N GLY A 980 41.15 -8.66 -2.30
CA GLY A 980 42.53 -8.48 -1.86
C GLY A 980 42.62 -8.36 -0.34
N THR A 981 43.26 -7.29 0.14
CA THR A 981 43.43 -7.01 1.57
C THR A 981 42.50 -5.93 2.11
N ARG A 982 41.52 -5.46 1.31
CA ARG A 982 40.65 -4.32 1.65
C ARG A 982 39.91 -4.44 2.97
N ALA A 983 39.49 -5.64 3.38
CA ALA A 983 38.81 -5.85 4.65
C ALA A 983 39.71 -5.57 5.88
N GLN A 984 41.03 -5.45 5.69
CA GLN A 984 41.99 -5.18 6.75
C GLN A 984 42.25 -3.66 6.85
N PRO A 985 42.38 -3.11 8.07
CA PRO A 985 42.93 -1.78 8.25
C PRO A 985 44.39 -1.72 7.75
N LEU A 986 44.80 -0.63 7.08
CA LEU A 986 46.07 -0.49 6.34
C LEU A 986 46.25 -1.44 5.14
N GLY A 987 45.17 -2.08 4.68
CA GLY A 987 45.18 -2.90 3.48
C GLY A 987 45.06 -2.06 2.20
N ASP A 988 44.63 -2.72 1.13
CA ASP A 988 44.26 -2.06 -0.13
C ASP A 988 43.24 -0.92 0.11
N LYS A 989 43.41 0.20 -0.61
CA LYS A 989 42.54 1.38 -0.47
C LYS A 989 41.08 1.11 -0.82
N LYS A 990 40.19 1.73 -0.04
CA LYS A 990 38.73 1.77 -0.20
C LYS A 990 38.25 3.06 -0.84
N ALA A 991 39.00 4.16 -0.71
CA ALA A 991 38.70 5.43 -1.35
C ALA A 991 38.44 5.26 -2.86
N GLY A 992 37.36 5.87 -3.34
CA GLY A 992 36.95 5.83 -4.75
C GLY A 992 36.12 4.60 -5.15
N LEU A 993 35.86 3.66 -4.24
CA LEU A 993 35.11 2.43 -4.54
C LEU A 993 33.62 2.50 -4.18
N SER A 994 33.21 3.45 -3.34
CA SER A 994 31.80 3.69 -3.00
C SER A 994 31.56 5.17 -2.78
N ALA A 995 30.65 5.74 -3.59
CA ALA A 995 30.31 7.15 -3.52
C ALA A 995 29.73 7.56 -2.15
N ASP A 996 28.94 6.69 -1.51
CA ASP A 996 28.38 6.96 -0.19
C ASP A 996 29.45 6.87 0.92
N LEU A 997 30.39 5.91 0.82
CA LEU A 997 31.49 5.81 1.78
C LEU A 997 32.47 6.99 1.63
N ASP A 998 32.73 7.42 0.39
CA ASP A 998 33.53 8.62 0.11
C ASP A 998 32.80 9.90 0.56
N ALA A 999 31.47 9.95 0.46
CA ALA A 999 30.69 11.06 0.99
C ALA A 999 30.82 11.14 2.53
N LEU A 1000 30.69 10.00 3.24
CA LEU A 1000 30.91 9.92 4.68
C LEU A 1000 32.33 10.42 5.05
N ALA A 1001 33.34 9.97 4.31
CA ALA A 1001 34.72 10.42 4.48
C ALA A 1001 34.89 11.92 4.21
N ALA A 1002 34.20 12.48 3.21
CA ALA A 1002 34.22 13.90 2.91
C ALA A 1002 33.61 14.74 4.05
N TYR A 1003 32.54 14.27 4.69
CA TYR A 1003 31.99 14.95 5.87
C TYR A 1003 33.00 14.99 7.02
N VAL A 1004 33.59 13.85 7.39
CA VAL A 1004 34.61 13.80 8.46
C VAL A 1004 35.81 14.69 8.10
N SER A 1005 36.21 14.69 6.83
CA SER A 1005 37.29 15.55 6.32
C SER A 1005 36.96 17.05 6.36
N SER A 1006 35.68 17.42 6.36
CA SER A 1006 35.24 18.82 6.45
C SER A 1006 35.36 19.42 7.86
N LEU A 1007 35.54 18.59 8.89
CA LEU A 1007 35.65 19.01 10.30
C LEU A 1007 37.04 19.56 10.65
N THR A 1008 37.46 20.63 9.99
CA THR A 1008 38.82 21.20 10.09
C THR A 1008 38.96 22.27 11.17
N VAL A 1009 37.85 22.78 11.72
CA VAL A 1009 37.86 23.89 12.67
C VAL A 1009 37.95 23.38 14.10
N THR A 1010 38.99 23.81 14.82
CA THR A 1010 39.10 23.55 16.26
C THR A 1010 38.31 24.60 17.05
N PRO A 1011 37.47 24.22 18.03
CA PRO A 1011 36.81 25.17 18.90
C PRO A 1011 37.78 26.09 19.66
N ARG A 1012 37.47 27.39 19.71
CA ARG A 1012 38.24 28.35 20.51
C ARG A 1012 38.20 27.95 21.99
N SER A 1013 39.38 27.94 22.62
CA SER A 1013 39.49 27.71 24.06
C SER A 1013 38.89 28.88 24.85
N PRO A 1014 37.99 28.64 25.82
CA PRO A 1014 37.49 29.67 26.72
C PRO A 1014 38.54 30.09 27.76
N TYR A 1015 39.66 29.36 27.87
CA TYR A 1015 40.74 29.62 28.83
C TYR A 1015 41.83 30.52 28.26
N ALA A 1016 41.85 30.71 26.94
CA ALA A 1016 42.77 31.64 26.27
C ALA A 1016 42.40 33.09 26.59
N ALA A 1017 43.34 34.02 26.36
CA ALA A 1017 43.08 35.43 26.52
C ALA A 1017 41.95 35.92 25.57
N ALA A 1018 41.30 37.03 25.92
CA ALA A 1018 40.19 37.59 25.14
C ALA A 1018 40.57 37.95 23.70
N ASN A 1019 41.84 38.26 23.43
CA ASN A 1019 42.38 38.50 22.09
C ASN A 1019 42.74 37.21 21.31
N GLY A 1020 42.58 36.03 21.93
CA GLY A 1020 42.91 34.73 21.35
C GLY A 1020 44.34 34.24 21.62
N GLY A 1021 45.18 35.06 22.26
CA GLY A 1021 46.54 34.69 22.65
C GLY A 1021 46.61 33.87 23.94
N LEU A 1022 47.83 33.44 24.27
CA LEU A 1022 48.12 32.77 25.54
C LEU A 1022 48.04 33.77 26.71
N THR A 1023 47.55 33.30 27.84
CA THR A 1023 47.64 34.01 29.13
C THR A 1023 49.08 34.00 29.65
N ALA A 1024 49.37 34.71 30.74
CA ALA A 1024 50.70 34.66 31.37
C ALA A 1024 51.09 33.22 31.78
N ALA A 1025 50.13 32.43 32.27
CA ALA A 1025 50.35 31.03 32.61
C ALA A 1025 50.59 30.18 31.35
N GLY A 1026 49.85 30.42 30.27
CA GLY A 1026 50.07 29.78 28.98
C GLY A 1026 51.42 30.12 28.35
N GLN A 1027 51.89 31.36 28.48
CA GLN A 1027 53.23 31.77 28.02
C GLN A 1027 54.36 31.09 28.81
N ALA A 1028 54.23 31.02 30.14
CA ALA A 1028 55.15 30.26 30.98
C ALA A 1028 55.13 28.77 30.61
N GLY A 1029 53.94 28.23 30.30
CA GLY A 1029 53.76 26.86 29.82
C GLY A 1029 54.42 26.60 28.48
N LEU A 1030 54.34 27.51 27.53
CA LEU A 1030 55.05 27.41 26.24
C LEU A 1030 56.57 27.40 26.45
N ALA A 1031 57.09 28.23 27.37
CA ALA A 1031 58.52 28.22 27.71
C ALA A 1031 58.94 26.88 28.32
N ALA A 1032 58.13 26.32 29.24
CA ALA A 1032 58.36 24.99 29.80
C ALA A 1032 58.27 23.88 28.73
N PHE A 1033 57.28 23.97 27.82
CA PHE A 1033 57.07 23.01 26.73
C PHE A 1033 58.29 22.93 25.80
N ASN A 1034 58.89 24.08 25.47
CA ASN A 1034 60.10 24.16 24.67
C ASN A 1034 61.33 23.66 25.44
N ARG A 1035 61.52 24.08 26.70
CA ARG A 1035 62.65 23.66 27.54
C ARG A 1035 62.66 22.14 27.78
N LEU A 1036 61.49 21.55 28.02
CA LEU A 1036 61.32 20.12 28.26
C LEU A 1036 61.24 19.30 26.96
N GLN A 1037 61.40 19.96 25.79
CA GLN A 1037 61.39 19.33 24.47
C GLN A 1037 60.13 18.51 24.18
N CYS A 1038 58.97 18.93 24.70
CA CYS A 1038 57.68 18.30 24.42
C CYS A 1038 57.35 18.30 22.91
N GLY A 1039 57.91 19.27 22.17
CA GLY A 1039 57.82 19.37 20.70
C GLY A 1039 58.46 18.21 19.93
N THR A 1040 59.22 17.31 20.57
CA THR A 1040 59.73 16.09 19.91
C THR A 1040 58.62 15.12 19.51
N CYS A 1041 57.49 15.13 20.23
CA CYS A 1041 56.28 14.38 19.90
C CYS A 1041 55.14 15.32 19.47
N HIS A 1042 55.06 16.53 20.01
CA HIS A 1042 54.00 17.48 19.70
C HIS A 1042 54.54 18.67 18.89
N ALA A 1043 55.11 18.37 17.73
CA ALA A 1043 55.77 19.35 16.86
C ALA A 1043 54.79 20.13 15.97
N GLY A 1044 55.30 21.21 15.38
CA GLY A 1044 54.64 21.94 14.30
C GLY A 1044 53.36 22.66 14.72
N THR A 1045 52.72 23.30 13.76
CA THR A 1045 51.46 24.00 13.99
C THR A 1045 50.35 23.07 14.51
N PRO A 1046 50.20 21.81 14.03
CA PRO A 1046 49.19 20.89 14.56
C PRO A 1046 49.44 20.37 15.98
N TYR A 1047 50.63 20.56 16.57
CA TYR A 1047 51.04 19.96 17.84
C TYR A 1047 50.88 18.43 17.88
N THR A 1048 51.21 17.79 16.77
CA THR A 1048 51.30 16.34 16.61
C THR A 1048 52.31 16.03 15.51
N ILE A 1049 53.02 14.91 15.65
CA ILE A 1049 53.88 14.34 14.61
C ILE A 1049 53.20 13.22 13.83
N SER A 1050 51.91 12.95 14.09
CA SER A 1050 51.19 11.89 13.39
C SER A 1050 51.21 12.16 11.88
N ALA A 1051 51.84 11.23 11.17
CA ALA A 1051 52.05 11.28 9.72
C ALA A 1051 51.99 9.87 9.09
N GLY A 1052 51.79 8.83 9.90
CA GLY A 1052 51.82 7.43 9.49
C GLY A 1052 52.38 6.50 10.58
N ALA A 1053 52.47 5.20 10.30
CA ALA A 1053 52.84 4.17 11.27
C ALA A 1053 54.25 4.32 11.89
N THR A 1054 55.14 5.12 11.30
CA THR A 1054 56.48 5.41 11.84
C THR A 1054 56.47 6.53 12.90
N ALA A 1055 55.36 7.27 13.02
CA ALA A 1055 55.20 8.36 13.98
C ALA A 1055 54.75 7.88 15.38
N LEU A 1056 54.42 6.60 15.55
CA LEU A 1056 53.98 6.06 16.84
C LEU A 1056 55.05 6.23 17.93
N ARG A 1057 54.64 6.52 19.16
CA ARG A 1057 55.54 6.72 20.33
C ARG A 1057 55.11 5.88 21.52
N SER A 1058 56.06 5.56 22.38
CA SER A 1058 55.78 5.01 23.70
C SER A 1058 56.23 6.01 24.74
N VAL A 1059 55.29 6.43 25.58
CA VAL A 1059 55.50 7.44 26.62
C VAL A 1059 55.13 6.91 28.00
N GLY A 1060 54.97 5.58 28.15
CA GLY A 1060 54.62 4.94 29.43
C GLY A 1060 53.12 4.89 29.75
N THR A 1061 52.26 5.31 28.83
CA THR A 1061 50.80 5.33 29.02
C THR A 1061 50.11 4.01 28.65
N ILE A 1062 50.82 3.07 28.00
CA ILE A 1062 50.29 1.76 27.61
C ILE A 1062 50.15 0.85 28.84
N LYS A 1063 49.01 0.17 28.93
CA LYS A 1063 48.59 -0.69 30.05
C LYS A 1063 47.98 -1.99 29.51
N PRO A 1064 47.77 -3.02 30.34
CA PRO A 1064 47.06 -4.24 29.91
C PRO A 1064 45.69 -3.97 29.26
N ALA A 1065 44.97 -2.94 29.75
CA ALA A 1065 43.67 -2.53 29.21
C ALA A 1065 43.74 -1.76 27.87
N SER A 1066 44.94 -1.45 27.36
CA SER A 1066 45.12 -0.65 26.13
C SER A 1066 44.87 -1.42 24.83
N GLY A 1067 44.69 -2.74 24.92
CA GLY A 1067 44.38 -3.60 23.79
C GLY A 1067 45.59 -3.95 22.93
N LYS A 1068 45.32 -4.16 21.64
CA LYS A 1068 46.22 -4.68 20.61
C LYS A 1068 46.26 -3.71 19.43
N ARG A 1069 47.21 -3.93 18.52
CA ARG A 1069 47.25 -3.27 17.21
C ARG A 1069 47.33 -4.34 16.12
N LEU A 1070 46.29 -4.43 15.30
CA LEU A 1070 46.20 -5.44 14.22
C LEU A 1070 46.41 -6.88 14.73
N GLY A 1071 45.85 -7.22 15.90
CA GLY A 1071 45.98 -8.54 16.51
C GLY A 1071 47.26 -8.77 17.33
N GLU A 1072 48.25 -7.90 17.19
CA GLU A 1072 49.55 -7.98 17.87
C GLU A 1072 49.62 -7.14 19.16
N THR A 1073 50.62 -7.42 19.98
CA THR A 1073 50.87 -6.66 21.22
C THR A 1073 51.09 -5.17 20.92
N LEU A 1074 50.33 -4.31 21.59
CA LEU A 1074 50.45 -2.86 21.45
C LEU A 1074 51.69 -2.35 22.21
N THR A 1075 52.68 -1.81 21.49
CA THR A 1075 53.94 -1.29 22.08
C THR A 1075 54.10 0.22 21.97
N ARG A 1076 53.36 0.86 21.07
CA ARG A 1076 53.38 2.31 20.80
C ARG A 1076 51.99 2.79 20.39
N LEU A 1077 51.68 4.06 20.64
CA LEU A 1077 50.43 4.73 20.27
C LEU A 1077 50.70 5.87 19.31
N ASP A 1078 49.68 6.27 18.55
CA ASP A 1078 49.74 7.47 17.74
C ASP A 1078 49.70 8.73 18.61
N VAL A 1079 50.37 9.78 18.16
CA VAL A 1079 50.50 11.02 18.94
C VAL A 1079 49.33 11.93 18.61
N PRO A 1080 48.40 12.21 19.55
CA PRO A 1080 47.26 13.06 19.26
C PRO A 1080 47.70 14.52 19.12
N THR A 1081 46.89 15.32 18.42
CA THR A 1081 47.01 16.79 18.50
C THR A 1081 46.76 17.29 19.93
N LEU A 1082 47.44 18.37 20.31
CA LEU A 1082 47.13 19.11 21.54
C LEU A 1082 46.10 20.22 21.32
N ARG A 1083 45.71 20.52 20.07
CA ARG A 1083 44.73 21.57 19.77
C ARG A 1083 43.34 21.14 20.19
N GLY A 1084 42.63 22.03 20.87
CA GLY A 1084 41.27 21.74 21.34
C GLY A 1084 41.22 20.76 22.52
N ALA A 1085 42.37 20.38 23.10
CA ALA A 1085 42.44 19.47 24.24
C ALA A 1085 41.64 19.97 25.47
N TRP A 1086 41.31 21.25 25.55
CA TRP A 1086 40.43 21.76 26.59
C TRP A 1086 39.03 21.10 26.60
N ALA A 1087 38.56 20.59 25.45
CA ALA A 1087 37.21 20.05 25.26
C ALA A 1087 37.16 18.52 25.19
N THR A 1088 38.29 17.82 25.39
CA THR A 1088 38.39 16.37 25.08
C THR A 1088 38.45 15.49 26.32
N ALA A 1089 38.20 16.03 27.52
CA ALA A 1089 38.20 15.25 28.75
C ALA A 1089 37.14 14.13 28.74
N PRO A 1090 37.39 12.95 29.34
CA PRO A 1090 38.64 12.57 30.03
C PRO A 1090 39.81 12.38 29.06
N TYR A 1091 41.04 12.34 29.56
CA TYR A 1091 42.26 12.35 28.75
C TYR A 1091 42.94 10.99 28.63
N LEU A 1092 43.86 10.88 27.66
CA LEU A 1092 44.54 9.67 27.20
C LEU A 1092 43.61 8.72 26.41
N HIS A 1093 44.22 7.76 25.71
CA HIS A 1093 43.50 6.80 24.86
C HIS A 1093 42.50 5.95 25.62
N ASP A 1094 42.72 5.71 26.91
CA ASP A 1094 41.87 4.91 27.79
C ASP A 1094 41.04 5.75 28.77
N GLY A 1095 41.06 7.08 28.65
CA GLY A 1095 40.33 8.01 29.52
C GLY A 1095 40.76 7.99 30.99
N SER A 1096 41.94 7.45 31.29
CA SER A 1096 42.42 7.26 32.67
C SER A 1096 42.92 8.54 33.36
N ALA A 1097 43.02 9.65 32.63
CA ALA A 1097 43.43 10.93 33.19
C ALA A 1097 42.24 11.91 33.24
N PRO A 1098 41.71 12.27 34.43
CA PRO A 1098 40.57 13.18 34.52
C PRO A 1098 40.95 14.66 34.28
N THR A 1099 42.24 15.00 34.29
CA THR A 1099 42.75 16.36 34.08
C THR A 1099 43.96 16.35 33.16
N LEU A 1100 44.25 17.50 32.52
CA LEU A 1100 45.47 17.67 31.71
C LEU A 1100 46.74 17.46 32.53
N GLN A 1101 46.76 17.91 33.79
CA GLN A 1101 47.87 17.65 34.70
C GLN A 1101 48.11 16.14 34.90
N ALA A 1102 47.03 15.37 35.11
CA ALA A 1102 47.14 13.92 35.25
C ALA A 1102 47.63 13.26 33.96
N ALA A 1103 47.18 13.74 32.79
CA ALA A 1103 47.63 13.25 31.49
C ALA A 1103 49.11 13.54 31.24
N ILE A 1104 49.58 14.75 31.57
CA ILE A 1104 51.00 15.12 31.45
C ILE A 1104 51.85 14.26 32.41
N LYS A 1105 51.44 14.12 33.67
CA LYS A 1105 52.14 13.28 34.67
C LYS A 1105 52.18 11.80 34.32
N ALA A 1106 51.25 11.30 33.50
CA ALA A 1106 51.24 9.91 33.06
C ALA A 1106 52.38 9.57 32.07
N HIS A 1107 53.07 10.58 31.52
CA HIS A 1107 54.23 10.36 30.66
C HIS A 1107 55.43 9.97 31.54
N THR A 1108 55.90 8.72 31.45
CA THR A 1108 57.02 8.23 32.27
C THR A 1108 58.38 8.38 31.58
N THR A 1109 58.40 8.72 30.30
CA THR A 1109 59.63 8.91 29.51
C THR A 1109 60.19 10.32 29.61
N LEU A 1110 59.46 11.25 30.25
CA LEU A 1110 59.87 12.64 30.49
C LEU A 1110 59.51 13.02 31.92
N ALA A 1111 60.49 13.41 32.73
CA ALA A 1111 60.25 13.92 34.08
C ALA A 1111 59.82 15.39 34.02
N VAL A 1112 58.54 15.67 34.27
CA VAL A 1112 58.00 17.03 34.35
C VAL A 1112 58.06 17.53 35.80
N PRO A 1113 58.81 18.59 36.11
CA PRO A 1113 58.83 19.16 37.47
C PRO A 1113 57.45 19.66 37.90
N ASP A 1114 57.09 19.49 39.19
CA ASP A 1114 55.81 19.96 39.72
C ASP A 1114 55.61 21.48 39.51
N ALA A 1115 56.70 22.26 39.54
CA ALA A 1115 56.67 23.70 39.29
C ALA A 1115 56.25 24.08 37.85
N ASP A 1116 56.44 23.19 36.87
CA ASP A 1116 56.11 23.43 35.47
C ASP A 1116 54.72 22.90 35.09
N LEU A 1117 54.14 22.01 35.89
CA LEU A 1117 52.97 21.21 35.53
C LEU A 1117 51.73 22.06 35.24
N ASP A 1118 51.41 23.01 36.11
CA ASP A 1118 50.21 23.82 35.96
C ASP A 1118 50.33 24.79 34.77
N SER A 1119 51.51 25.36 34.55
CA SER A 1119 51.76 26.20 33.38
C SER A 1119 51.71 25.41 32.08
N LEU A 1120 52.28 24.19 32.02
CA LEU A 1120 52.14 23.29 30.86
C LEU A 1120 50.69 22.92 30.59
N ALA A 1121 49.94 22.56 31.64
CA ALA A 1121 48.52 22.24 31.51
C ALA A 1121 47.71 23.46 31.04
N ALA A 1122 48.04 24.67 31.49
CA ALA A 1122 47.44 25.91 31.01
C ALA A 1122 47.75 26.13 29.53
N PHE A 1123 49.00 26.00 29.10
CA PHE A 1123 49.39 26.12 27.69
C PHE A 1123 48.58 25.16 26.80
N VAL A 1124 48.54 23.86 27.14
CA VAL A 1124 47.78 22.86 26.36
C VAL A 1124 46.29 23.18 26.33
N ARG A 1125 45.72 23.64 27.45
CA ARG A 1125 44.31 24.04 27.54
C ARG A 1125 44.00 25.27 26.69
N GLU A 1126 44.94 26.18 26.52
CA GLU A 1126 44.75 27.43 25.79
C GLU A 1126 44.93 27.26 24.26
N LEU A 1127 45.47 26.13 23.80
CA LEU A 1127 45.62 25.84 22.36
C LEU A 1127 44.26 25.74 21.65
N GLY A 1128 43.94 26.79 20.89
CA GLY A 1128 42.73 26.92 20.09
C GLY A 1128 42.94 26.65 18.59
N PRO A 1129 42.03 27.14 17.72
CA PRO A 1129 42.17 27.07 16.27
C PRO A 1129 43.46 27.72 15.77
N GLN A 1130 43.88 27.31 14.58
CA GLN A 1130 45.03 27.87 13.87
C GLN A 1130 44.74 29.30 13.39
#